data_AF-A2DDC2-F1
#
_entry.id   AF-A2DDC2-F1
#
_cell.length_a   1.000
_cell.length_b   1.000
_cell.length_c   1.000
_cell.angle_alpha   90.00
_cell.angle_beta   90.00
_cell.angle_gamma   90.00
#
_symmetry.space_group_name_H-M   'P 1'
#
loop_
_entity.id
_entity.type
_entity.pdbx_description
1 polymer ?
#
loop_
_entity_poly.entity_id
_entity_poly.type
_entity_poly.pdbx_seq_one_letter_code
_entity_poly.pdbx_strand_id
1 'polypeptide(L)'
;MRIILGVFAVIFIITSVIGSFAIWKDNKYNVCAVDAIVIFALGLSVVFFQIIRSHYRVDFESLIVTIFSCAVLYGFAFYLESTEGYSLLDFIYAPCGILLCLFVVYRYFDGGGISTIIQSVISVVLFAGITVFHFVRSGGVPSFIAGIILSIYICCILYCLLSLYSSKKGRKIAISNFFFPVFHYENRHLQSIPMLGMCFGYMFWVPLIFGTVLITYFTEPYWGFVLECCAFIVPFFIAYRFMITIDNESIDSFSYVKSRNSIDSTIANAMQAAETDYHHNSDSTKFYNYDDFITFIENDENANRQKSLFYSAFRTQLIIISDIITIKNMRQISSYIDSLGSKWKFMDDAVKKRILPPLEMRKQIAATVEIIEDLTETDETQIRQLISDVVKRGEKINGYVLKYLRQFTPTAVNSYYANAYKNLTAENNKMRFVDSYFAPGGEPAQIDTDILAKVKFYRAEDLYTGEFSKGTKEDIKSGNGTINDDAIASVLIAVQNKPDLDLDRFFSTPLLREKGLYMIKFNYKGTKAQVIIDSSVPYVERDSLLLEPTKRASSTFWFSLIEKAIAKMFGSYAQLDNCGLPSDIIPLFEKGVLRCYYMQTDEIREIAETGILFNQIYNAINNGGIACATRVTAEGISNYAITNCIYESDSTESLVLKGMKKYKGKTEFKVSLDTFLSDFRFVYTINDYPTWYLYELKFSFSAQEEKEVDPYDESKESLLEVPNIAIRCIKNDNHLLIGCQHQFPGSPVSAYLVYNYGRPIDRIYVGRDYRSFEFKAEEYCAGTTPFAEWDIKKKKMPWTLALVRKSLMVDSHCLFRIWSQNQLEFSLLETGTIHNTTAEIHTHEPHQ
;
A
#
# COMPACT_ATOMS: atom_id res chain seq x y z
N MET A 1 -40.98 14.33 16.74
CA MET A 1 -40.30 15.47 16.08
C MET A 1 -40.66 15.61 14.59
N ARG A 2 -40.48 14.59 13.73
CA ARG A 2 -40.85 14.65 12.29
C ARG A 2 -42.29 15.12 12.01
N ILE A 3 -43.27 14.65 12.79
CA ILE A 3 -44.68 15.06 12.68
C ILE A 3 -44.90 16.49 13.17
N ILE A 4 -44.17 16.92 14.20
CA ILE A 4 -44.30 18.27 14.79
C ILE A 4 -43.72 19.33 13.84
N LEU A 5 -42.57 19.05 13.20
CA LEU A 5 -42.01 19.93 12.16
C LEU A 5 -42.90 19.97 10.91
N GLY A 6 -43.49 18.83 10.52
CA GLY A 6 -44.46 18.79 9.42
C GLY A 6 -45.73 19.58 9.72
N VAL A 7 -46.25 19.49 10.94
CA VAL A 7 -47.41 20.27 11.40
C VAL A 7 -47.09 21.76 11.48
N PHE A 8 -45.90 22.16 11.93
CA PHE A 8 -45.47 23.56 11.92
C PHE A 8 -45.29 24.10 10.50
N ALA A 9 -44.70 23.33 9.58
CA ALA A 9 -44.58 23.72 8.18
C ALA A 9 -45.95 23.87 7.51
N VAL A 10 -46.89 22.95 7.78
CA VAL A 10 -48.26 23.01 7.23
C VAL A 10 -49.06 24.16 7.83
N ILE A 11 -49.02 24.36 9.14
CA ILE A 11 -49.67 25.52 9.80
C ILE A 11 -49.09 26.82 9.25
N PHE A 12 -47.77 26.90 9.06
CA PHE A 12 -47.10 28.10 8.58
C PHE A 12 -47.39 28.39 7.09
N ILE A 13 -47.43 27.35 6.24
CA ILE A 13 -47.88 27.44 4.85
C ILE A 13 -49.34 27.90 4.80
N ILE A 14 -50.21 27.35 5.65
CA ILE A 14 -51.61 27.75 5.71
C ILE A 14 -51.75 29.21 6.16
N THR A 15 -51.04 29.66 7.21
CA THR A 15 -51.05 31.08 7.61
C THR A 15 -50.40 32.01 6.59
N SER A 16 -49.38 31.56 5.84
CA SER A 16 -48.75 32.36 4.79
C SER A 16 -49.64 32.48 3.55
N VAL A 17 -50.35 31.41 3.18
CA VAL A 17 -51.36 31.42 2.10
C VAL A 17 -52.57 32.28 2.51
N ILE A 18 -53.06 32.14 3.75
CA ILE A 18 -54.15 32.98 4.28
C ILE A 18 -53.71 34.46 4.38
N GLY A 19 -52.48 34.74 4.81
CA GLY A 19 -51.90 36.08 4.84
C GLY A 19 -51.74 36.69 3.44
N SER A 20 -51.29 35.89 2.47
CA SER A 20 -51.19 36.30 1.07
C SER A 20 -52.58 36.59 0.46
N PHE A 21 -53.61 35.81 0.82
CA PHE A 21 -54.99 36.06 0.41
C PHE A 21 -55.62 37.28 1.09
N ALA A 22 -55.23 37.59 2.34
CA ALA A 22 -55.69 38.79 3.04
C ALA A 22 -55.07 40.07 2.45
N ILE A 23 -53.86 39.99 1.89
CA ILE A 23 -53.12 41.08 1.24
C ILE A 23 -53.52 41.25 -0.24
N TRP A 24 -54.14 40.24 -0.85
CA TRP A 24 -54.60 40.21 -2.25
C TRP A 24 -55.59 41.33 -2.64
N LYS A 25 -56.15 42.06 -1.67
CA LYS A 25 -57.16 43.10 -1.92
C LYS A 25 -56.60 44.42 -2.46
N ASP A 26 -55.29 44.66 -2.34
CA ASP A 26 -54.62 45.84 -2.95
C ASP A 26 -53.53 45.41 -3.94
N ASN A 27 -53.82 45.62 -5.22
CA ASN A 27 -53.16 45.03 -6.39
C ASN A 27 -51.72 45.55 -6.67
N LYS A 28 -51.07 46.23 -5.73
CA LYS A 28 -49.75 46.88 -5.93
C LYS A 28 -48.56 46.20 -5.25
N TYR A 29 -48.75 45.23 -4.36
CA TYR A 29 -47.66 44.70 -3.51
C TYR A 29 -47.44 43.17 -3.65
N ASN A 30 -48.00 42.54 -4.69
CA ASN A 30 -48.08 41.07 -4.79
C ASN A 30 -46.78 40.34 -5.18
N VAL A 31 -45.74 41.03 -5.68
CA VAL A 31 -44.54 40.36 -6.21
C VAL A 31 -43.47 40.09 -5.13
N CYS A 32 -43.22 41.08 -4.26
CA CYS A 32 -42.21 40.95 -3.19
C CYS A 32 -42.59 39.91 -2.13
N ALA A 33 -43.89 39.70 -1.87
CA ALA A 33 -44.35 38.68 -0.94
C ALA A 33 -44.08 37.26 -1.45
N VAL A 34 -44.24 37.01 -2.76
CA VAL A 34 -44.01 35.69 -3.36
C VAL A 34 -42.51 35.37 -3.40
N ASP A 35 -41.66 36.34 -3.77
CA ASP A 35 -40.20 36.15 -3.79
C ASP A 35 -39.63 35.96 -2.38
N ALA A 36 -40.13 36.71 -1.38
CA ALA A 36 -39.78 36.48 0.01
C ALA A 36 -40.19 35.09 0.51
N ILE A 37 -41.37 34.60 0.11
CA ILE A 37 -41.84 33.24 0.45
C ILE A 37 -40.97 32.16 -0.21
N VAL A 38 -40.56 32.34 -1.48
CA VAL A 38 -39.70 31.38 -2.20
C VAL A 38 -38.29 31.35 -1.61
N ILE A 39 -37.68 32.51 -1.36
CA ILE A 39 -36.34 32.61 -0.75
C ILE A 39 -36.37 32.08 0.69
N PHE A 40 -37.44 32.33 1.44
CA PHE A 40 -37.63 31.79 2.78
C PHE A 40 -37.86 30.27 2.77
N ALA A 41 -38.63 29.74 1.82
CA ALA A 41 -38.80 28.30 1.63
C ALA A 41 -37.49 27.61 1.27
N LEU A 42 -36.64 28.26 0.46
CA LEU A 42 -35.29 27.79 0.16
C LEU A 42 -34.39 27.82 1.41
N GLY A 43 -34.41 28.87 2.21
CA GLY A 43 -33.68 28.94 3.49
C GLY A 43 -34.12 27.86 4.48
N LEU A 44 -35.43 27.65 4.64
CA LEU A 44 -35.99 26.57 5.45
C LEU A 44 -35.62 25.18 4.92
N SER A 45 -35.55 25.01 3.60
CA SER A 45 -35.13 23.73 3.01
C SER A 45 -33.66 23.44 3.34
N VAL A 46 -32.77 24.44 3.26
CA VAL A 46 -31.35 24.31 3.64
C VAL A 46 -31.23 23.91 5.12
N VAL A 47 -31.98 24.56 6.02
CA VAL A 47 -32.01 24.22 7.45
C VAL A 47 -32.57 22.81 7.69
N PHE A 48 -33.66 22.46 7.01
CA PHE A 48 -34.26 21.12 7.09
C PHE A 48 -33.29 20.03 6.63
N PHE A 49 -32.54 20.27 5.54
CA PHE A 49 -31.50 19.36 5.06
C PHE A 49 -30.30 19.28 5.99
N GLN A 50 -29.89 20.38 6.61
CA GLN A 50 -28.83 20.43 7.63
C GLN A 50 -29.21 19.59 8.87
N ILE A 51 -30.47 19.69 9.31
CA ILE A 51 -31.02 18.95 10.46
C ILE A 51 -31.11 17.45 10.17
N ILE A 52 -31.46 17.06 8.94
CA ILE A 52 -31.44 15.65 8.52
C ILE A 52 -30.01 15.10 8.53
N ARG A 53 -29.05 15.90 8.06
CA ARG A 53 -27.63 15.52 8.00
C ARG A 53 -26.98 15.38 9.37
N SER A 54 -27.33 16.23 10.34
CA SER A 54 -26.76 16.21 11.70
C SER A 54 -27.38 15.17 12.64
N HIS A 55 -28.13 14.20 12.10
CA HIS A 55 -28.95 13.27 12.90
C HIS A 55 -29.80 13.99 13.96
N TYR A 56 -30.40 15.13 13.60
CA TYR A 56 -31.32 15.91 14.44
C TYR A 56 -30.70 16.68 15.61
N ARG A 57 -29.39 16.98 15.61
CA ARG A 57 -28.81 18.00 16.50
C ARG A 57 -28.88 19.37 15.84
N VAL A 58 -29.66 20.28 16.43
CA VAL A 58 -29.74 21.69 16.01
C VAL A 58 -28.74 22.47 16.86
N ASP A 59 -27.61 22.82 16.27
CA ASP A 59 -26.61 23.64 16.95
C ASP A 59 -27.09 25.09 16.98
N PHE A 60 -26.95 25.75 18.13
CA PHE A 60 -27.49 27.10 18.38
C PHE A 60 -26.98 28.14 17.36
N GLU A 61 -25.76 27.95 16.86
CA GLU A 61 -25.13 28.79 15.85
C GLU A 61 -25.85 28.72 14.48
N SER A 62 -26.31 27.53 14.09
CA SER A 62 -27.09 27.35 12.84
C SER A 62 -28.46 28.02 12.93
N LEU A 63 -29.05 28.05 14.12
CA LEU A 63 -30.30 28.75 14.39
C LEU A 63 -30.11 30.28 14.32
N ILE A 64 -29.02 30.81 14.90
CA ILE A 64 -28.70 32.24 14.85
C ILE A 64 -28.45 32.70 13.41
N VAL A 65 -27.65 31.96 12.63
CA VAL A 65 -27.37 32.32 11.23
C VAL A 65 -28.65 32.32 10.39
N THR A 66 -29.56 31.37 10.65
CA THR A 66 -30.87 31.32 9.99
C THR A 66 -31.73 32.52 10.38
N ILE A 67 -31.86 32.81 11.67
CA ILE A 67 -32.67 33.93 12.17
C ILE A 67 -32.12 35.26 11.66
N PHE A 68 -30.79 35.42 11.64
CA PHE A 68 -30.13 36.64 11.16
C PHE A 68 -30.29 36.80 9.64
N SER A 69 -30.14 35.72 8.86
CA SER A 69 -30.36 35.75 7.41
C SER A 69 -31.82 36.07 7.07
N CYS A 70 -32.77 35.51 7.81
CA CYS A 70 -34.20 35.83 7.65
C CYS A 70 -34.52 37.27 8.05
N ALA A 71 -33.90 37.80 9.12
CA ALA A 71 -34.10 39.19 9.56
C ALA A 71 -33.53 40.21 8.56
N VAL A 72 -32.35 39.93 7.99
CA VAL A 72 -31.73 40.77 6.94
C VAL A 72 -32.58 40.76 5.68
N LEU A 73 -33.06 39.59 5.24
CA LEU A 73 -33.93 39.45 4.07
C LEU A 73 -35.29 40.12 4.26
N TYR A 74 -35.87 40.03 5.46
CA TYR A 74 -37.14 40.68 5.79
C TYR A 74 -37.00 42.21 5.85
N GLY A 75 -35.89 42.71 6.42
CA GLY A 75 -35.56 44.14 6.38
C GLY A 75 -35.34 44.67 4.97
N PHE A 76 -34.80 43.84 4.07
CA PHE A 76 -34.56 44.20 2.67
C PHE A 76 -35.82 44.18 1.81
N ALA A 77 -36.73 43.23 2.05
CA ALA A 77 -38.05 43.21 1.40
C ALA A 77 -38.86 44.48 1.74
N PHE A 78 -38.76 44.94 2.99
CA PHE A 78 -39.38 46.18 3.46
C PHE A 78 -38.72 47.44 2.85
N TYR A 79 -37.41 47.40 2.54
CA TYR A 79 -36.71 48.50 1.87
C TYR A 79 -37.07 48.59 0.39
N LEU A 80 -37.23 47.47 -0.31
CA LEU A 80 -37.63 47.42 -1.72
C LEU A 80 -39.09 47.85 -1.96
N GLU A 81 -39.95 47.74 -0.93
CA GLU A 81 -41.31 48.28 -0.92
C GLU A 81 -41.35 49.82 -1.08
N SER A 82 -40.21 50.51 -0.88
CA SER A 82 -40.12 51.97 -0.91
C SER A 82 -39.68 52.59 -2.24
N THR A 83 -39.31 51.79 -3.26
CA THR A 83 -38.77 52.30 -4.53
C THR A 83 -39.68 51.96 -5.72
N GLU A 84 -40.36 52.97 -6.26
CA GLU A 84 -41.29 52.85 -7.39
C GLU A 84 -40.56 52.66 -8.73
N GLY A 85 -40.77 51.52 -9.40
CA GLY A 85 -40.61 51.41 -10.86
C GLY A 85 -40.17 50.04 -11.35
N TYR A 86 -41.08 49.24 -11.95
CA TYR A 86 -40.72 48.00 -12.65
C TYR A 86 -41.57 47.73 -13.90
N SER A 87 -40.94 47.15 -14.93
CA SER A 87 -41.56 46.77 -16.21
C SER A 87 -41.78 45.25 -16.30
N LEU A 88 -42.84 44.84 -17.00
CA LEU A 88 -43.31 43.45 -17.10
C LEU A 88 -42.36 42.50 -17.86
N LEU A 89 -41.39 43.04 -18.63
CA LEU A 89 -40.46 42.24 -19.44
C LEU A 89 -39.34 41.63 -18.57
N ASP A 90 -38.92 42.35 -17.54
CA ASP A 90 -37.89 41.95 -16.58
C ASP A 90 -38.40 40.80 -15.68
N PHE A 91 -39.71 40.73 -15.49
CA PHE A 91 -40.45 39.68 -14.77
C PHE A 91 -40.44 38.32 -15.46
N ILE A 92 -40.18 38.24 -16.77
CA ILE A 92 -40.15 36.96 -17.52
C ILE A 92 -38.71 36.42 -17.62
N TYR A 93 -37.70 37.30 -17.70
CA TYR A 93 -36.31 36.91 -17.89
C TYR A 93 -35.68 36.27 -16.64
N ALA A 94 -35.92 36.82 -15.45
CA ALA A 94 -35.35 36.27 -14.21
C ALA A 94 -35.88 34.86 -13.87
N PRO A 95 -37.20 34.57 -13.94
CA PRO A 95 -37.71 33.22 -13.74
C PRO A 95 -37.25 32.25 -14.82
N CYS A 96 -37.11 32.68 -16.08
CA CYS A 96 -36.59 31.83 -17.15
C CYS A 96 -35.11 31.48 -16.97
N GLY A 97 -34.27 32.42 -16.49
CA GLY A 97 -32.87 32.16 -16.15
C GLY A 97 -32.74 31.21 -14.96
N ILE A 98 -33.55 31.41 -13.92
CA ILE A 98 -33.62 30.52 -12.75
C ILE A 98 -34.16 29.14 -13.16
N LEU A 99 -35.20 29.06 -13.98
CA LEU A 99 -35.76 27.80 -14.49
C LEU A 99 -34.78 27.07 -15.41
N LEU A 100 -33.99 27.78 -16.22
CA LEU A 100 -32.93 27.18 -17.04
C LEU A 100 -31.81 26.64 -16.14
N CYS A 101 -31.38 27.39 -15.13
CA CYS A 101 -30.40 26.92 -14.15
C CYS A 101 -30.92 25.70 -13.38
N LEU A 102 -32.16 25.75 -12.90
CA LEU A 102 -32.84 24.64 -12.24
C LEU A 102 -33.05 23.45 -13.18
N PHE A 103 -33.29 23.66 -14.48
CA PHE A 103 -33.46 22.60 -15.47
C PHE A 103 -32.13 21.94 -15.84
N VAL A 104 -31.05 22.72 -16.00
CA VAL A 104 -29.69 22.19 -16.20
C VAL A 104 -29.25 21.41 -14.96
N VAL A 105 -29.52 21.94 -13.77
CA VAL A 105 -29.26 21.28 -12.48
C VAL A 105 -30.12 20.01 -12.34
N TYR A 106 -31.41 20.05 -12.65
CA TYR A 106 -32.33 18.90 -12.64
C TYR A 106 -31.90 17.81 -13.62
N ARG A 107 -31.55 18.17 -14.87
CA ARG A 107 -31.09 17.20 -15.87
C ARG A 107 -29.74 16.60 -15.52
N TYR A 108 -28.83 17.38 -14.92
CA TYR A 108 -27.61 16.84 -14.34
C TYR A 108 -27.90 15.83 -13.21
N PHE A 109 -28.94 16.06 -12.41
CA PHE A 109 -29.39 15.13 -11.37
C PHE A 109 -30.03 13.84 -11.91
N ASP A 110 -30.65 13.86 -13.09
CA ASP A 110 -31.47 12.75 -13.61
C ASP A 110 -30.71 11.71 -14.48
N GLY A 111 -29.43 11.93 -14.78
CA GLY A 111 -28.63 10.86 -15.40
C GLY A 111 -27.22 11.26 -15.84
N GLY A 112 -26.20 10.60 -15.27
CA GLY A 112 -24.77 10.79 -15.56
C GLY A 112 -24.27 10.30 -16.93
N GLY A 113 -25.13 10.30 -17.95
CA GLY A 113 -24.77 9.92 -19.32
C GLY A 113 -24.02 11.03 -20.05
N ILE A 114 -23.18 10.66 -21.01
CA ILE A 114 -22.44 11.59 -21.90
C ILE A 114 -23.40 12.56 -22.63
N SER A 115 -24.61 12.12 -22.96
CA SER A 115 -25.64 12.96 -23.59
C SER A 115 -26.09 14.13 -22.72
N THR A 116 -26.24 13.91 -21.41
CA THR A 116 -26.61 14.94 -20.43
C THR A 116 -25.51 15.99 -20.25
N ILE A 117 -24.24 15.56 -20.32
CA ILE A 117 -23.08 16.45 -20.25
C ILE A 117 -23.02 17.33 -21.51
N ILE A 118 -23.18 16.73 -22.69
CA ILE A 118 -23.21 17.48 -23.96
C ILE A 118 -24.36 18.51 -23.92
N GLN A 119 -25.54 18.14 -23.44
CA GLN A 119 -26.67 19.05 -23.29
C GLN A 119 -26.42 20.16 -22.25
N SER A 120 -25.72 19.87 -21.15
CA SER A 120 -25.35 20.85 -20.13
C SER A 120 -24.30 21.83 -20.67
N VAL A 121 -23.28 21.34 -21.37
CA VAL A 121 -22.26 22.16 -22.05
C VAL A 121 -22.91 23.05 -23.11
N ILE A 122 -23.79 22.49 -23.95
CA ILE A 122 -24.54 23.26 -24.95
C ILE A 122 -25.41 24.32 -24.27
N SER A 123 -26.09 24.01 -23.16
CA SER A 123 -26.93 24.96 -22.44
C SER A 123 -26.12 26.10 -21.80
N VAL A 124 -24.95 25.79 -21.24
CA VAL A 124 -24.03 26.79 -20.68
C VAL A 124 -23.42 27.66 -21.79
N VAL A 125 -23.04 27.07 -22.92
CA VAL A 125 -22.52 27.81 -24.09
C VAL A 125 -23.60 28.69 -24.72
N LEU A 126 -24.83 28.19 -24.83
CA LEU A 126 -25.97 28.98 -25.32
C LEU A 126 -26.30 30.12 -24.36
N PHE A 127 -26.31 29.88 -23.05
CA PHE A 127 -26.52 30.93 -22.05
C PHE A 127 -25.41 31.99 -22.09
N ALA A 128 -24.14 31.57 -22.21
CA ALA A 128 -23.02 32.48 -22.40
C ALA A 128 -23.16 33.30 -23.69
N GLY A 129 -23.51 32.66 -24.80
CA GLY A 129 -23.72 33.31 -26.09
C GLY A 129 -24.85 34.34 -26.06
N ILE A 130 -25.98 34.01 -25.41
CA ILE A 130 -27.10 34.93 -25.22
C ILE A 130 -26.69 36.10 -24.32
N THR A 131 -25.95 35.84 -23.24
CA THR A 131 -25.49 36.88 -22.31
C THR A 131 -24.49 37.82 -22.97
N VAL A 132 -23.50 37.29 -23.71
CA VAL A 132 -22.53 38.06 -24.50
C VAL A 132 -23.23 38.87 -25.59
N PHE A 133 -24.22 38.30 -26.30
CA PHE A 133 -24.99 39.02 -27.32
C PHE A 133 -25.78 40.19 -26.73
N HIS A 134 -26.45 39.98 -25.59
CA HIS A 134 -27.16 41.03 -24.86
C HIS A 134 -26.19 42.12 -24.37
N PHE A 135 -24.96 41.74 -24.02
CA PHE A 135 -23.91 42.62 -23.54
C PHE A 135 -23.23 43.45 -24.63
N VAL A 136 -22.90 42.85 -25.78
CA VAL A 136 -22.32 43.55 -26.95
C VAL A 136 -23.27 44.65 -27.42
N ARG A 137 -24.58 44.43 -27.30
CA ARG A 137 -25.62 45.42 -27.60
C ARG A 137 -25.64 46.61 -26.62
N SER A 138 -25.12 46.45 -25.39
CA SER A 138 -25.15 47.47 -24.33
C SER A 138 -23.97 48.47 -24.35
N GLY A 139 -22.89 48.19 -25.11
CA GLY A 139 -21.86 49.17 -25.50
C GLY A 139 -20.91 49.73 -24.41
N GLY A 140 -20.99 49.32 -23.14
CA GLY A 140 -20.18 49.88 -22.04
C GLY A 140 -18.87 49.13 -21.74
N VAL A 141 -17.85 49.86 -21.25
CA VAL A 141 -16.62 49.25 -20.66
C VAL A 141 -16.91 48.34 -19.44
N PRO A 142 -17.83 48.71 -18.51
CA PRO A 142 -18.27 47.78 -17.45
C PRO A 142 -18.86 46.50 -18.04
N SER A 143 -19.48 46.61 -19.21
CA SER A 143 -20.06 45.47 -19.88
C SER A 143 -18.98 44.46 -20.32
N PHE A 144 -17.90 44.96 -20.93
CA PHE A 144 -16.77 44.12 -21.33
C PHE A 144 -16.13 43.36 -20.17
N ILE A 145 -15.95 44.03 -19.01
CA ILE A 145 -15.35 43.42 -17.81
C ILE A 145 -16.22 42.28 -17.26
N ALA A 146 -17.55 42.44 -17.21
CA ALA A 146 -18.41 41.36 -16.73
C ALA A 146 -18.42 40.15 -17.66
N GLY A 147 -18.34 40.36 -18.98
CA GLY A 147 -18.26 39.26 -19.95
C GLY A 147 -17.02 38.37 -19.74
N ILE A 148 -15.88 38.98 -19.40
CA ILE A 148 -14.65 38.26 -19.05
C ILE A 148 -14.86 37.46 -17.75
N ILE A 149 -15.40 38.11 -16.72
CA ILE A 149 -15.63 37.48 -15.40
C ILE A 149 -16.59 36.28 -15.51
N LEU A 150 -17.67 36.42 -16.27
CA LEU A 150 -18.63 35.33 -16.51
C LEU A 150 -18.00 34.16 -17.28
N SER A 151 -17.14 34.46 -18.27
CA SER A 151 -16.41 33.44 -19.02
C SER A 151 -15.47 32.64 -18.11
N ILE A 152 -14.75 33.33 -17.21
CA ILE A 152 -13.89 32.69 -16.20
C ILE A 152 -14.72 31.81 -15.26
N TYR A 153 -15.88 32.29 -14.80
CA TYR A 153 -16.80 31.52 -13.95
C TYR A 153 -17.28 30.23 -14.64
N ILE A 154 -17.68 30.31 -15.90
CA ILE A 154 -18.08 29.15 -16.70
C ILE A 154 -16.93 28.16 -16.89
N CYS A 155 -15.72 28.66 -17.19
CA CYS A 155 -14.53 27.81 -17.26
C CYS A 155 -14.26 27.10 -15.93
N CYS A 156 -14.47 27.77 -14.78
CA CYS A 156 -14.33 27.15 -13.46
C CYS A 156 -15.38 26.06 -13.22
N ILE A 157 -16.64 26.27 -13.59
CA ILE A 157 -17.69 25.24 -13.51
C ILE A 157 -17.33 24.04 -14.39
N LEU A 158 -16.96 24.29 -15.66
CA LEU A 158 -16.60 23.23 -16.59
C LEU A 158 -15.37 22.46 -16.13
N TYR A 159 -14.36 23.14 -15.61
CA TYR A 159 -13.18 22.50 -15.04
C TYR A 159 -13.53 21.63 -13.82
N CYS A 160 -14.40 22.10 -12.94
CA CYS A 160 -14.89 21.29 -11.82
C CYS A 160 -15.61 20.04 -12.36
N LEU A 161 -16.58 20.21 -13.27
CA LEU A 161 -17.34 19.10 -13.86
C LEU A 161 -16.44 18.09 -14.63
N LEU A 162 -15.43 18.56 -15.34
CA LEU A 162 -14.47 17.71 -16.05
C LEU A 162 -13.52 16.99 -15.09
N SER A 163 -13.06 17.66 -14.04
CA SER A 163 -12.23 17.04 -13.00
C SER A 163 -12.99 15.94 -12.26
N LEU A 164 -14.29 16.15 -12.06
CA LEU A 164 -15.22 15.17 -11.49
C LEU A 164 -15.44 13.96 -12.40
N TYR A 165 -15.52 14.16 -13.72
CA TYR A 165 -15.64 13.05 -14.68
C TYR A 165 -14.31 12.33 -14.92
N SER A 166 -13.20 13.05 -14.85
CA SER A 166 -11.86 12.54 -15.09
C SER A 166 -11.27 11.78 -13.89
N SER A 167 -11.99 11.64 -12.77
CA SER A 167 -11.53 10.80 -11.66
C SER A 167 -11.47 9.35 -12.14
N LYS A 168 -10.28 8.91 -12.58
CA LYS A 168 -10.02 7.54 -13.03
C LYS A 168 -10.25 6.56 -11.88
N LYS A 169 -10.42 5.27 -12.20
CA LYS A 169 -10.47 4.18 -11.19
C LYS A 169 -9.22 4.25 -10.31
N GLY A 170 -9.41 4.23 -8.98
CA GLY A 170 -8.36 4.44 -7.98
C GLY A 170 -8.13 5.88 -7.52
N ARG A 171 -8.81 6.85 -8.14
CA ARG A 171 -8.78 8.28 -7.76
C ARG A 171 -10.17 8.72 -7.34
N LYS A 172 -10.32 9.13 -6.08
CA LYS A 172 -11.58 9.66 -5.55
C LYS A 172 -11.33 11.07 -5.02
N ILE A 173 -12.24 11.97 -5.34
CA ILE A 173 -12.21 13.34 -4.83
C ILE A 173 -12.90 13.33 -3.47
N ALA A 174 -12.15 13.66 -2.42
CA ALA A 174 -12.68 13.79 -1.07
C ALA A 174 -12.88 15.28 -0.75
N ILE A 175 -14.12 15.66 -0.46
CA ILE A 175 -14.44 17.02 -0.01
C ILE A 175 -14.55 16.98 1.52
N SER A 176 -13.65 17.68 2.19
CA SER A 176 -13.59 17.70 3.67
C SER A 176 -14.68 18.56 4.29
N ASN A 177 -14.94 19.75 3.72
CA ASN A 177 -15.92 20.73 4.18
C ASN A 177 -16.60 21.44 3.00
N PHE A 178 -17.74 22.09 3.27
CA PHE A 178 -18.57 22.78 2.25
C PHE A 178 -17.81 23.83 1.42
N PHE A 179 -16.74 24.43 1.97
CA PHE A 179 -16.01 25.48 1.29
C PHE A 179 -14.60 25.07 0.84
N PHE A 180 -13.73 24.54 1.70
CA PHE A 180 -12.38 24.08 1.33
C PHE A 180 -11.83 23.15 2.43
N PRO A 181 -10.78 22.37 2.16
CA PRO A 181 -10.17 22.05 0.86
C PRO A 181 -10.73 20.77 0.19
N VAL A 182 -10.53 20.71 -1.14
CA VAL A 182 -10.80 19.53 -1.97
C VAL A 182 -9.54 18.69 -2.12
N PHE A 183 -9.61 17.44 -1.70
CA PHE A 183 -8.51 16.49 -1.73
C PHE A 183 -8.68 15.45 -2.83
N HIS A 184 -7.56 15.02 -3.34
CA HIS A 184 -7.40 13.88 -4.21
C HIS A 184 -6.79 12.75 -3.40
N TYR A 185 -7.46 11.60 -3.36
CA TYR A 185 -6.85 10.40 -2.81
C TYR A 185 -6.09 9.67 -3.91
N GLU A 186 -4.76 9.63 -3.80
CA GLU A 186 -3.88 8.90 -4.73
C GLU A 186 -2.68 8.33 -3.98
N ASN A 187 -2.33 7.07 -4.26
CA ASN A 187 -1.17 6.37 -3.69
C ASN A 187 -1.08 6.47 -2.17
N ARG A 188 -2.22 6.25 -1.47
CA ARG A 188 -2.31 6.34 -0.01
C ARG A 188 -2.05 7.73 0.58
N HIS A 189 -2.14 8.81 -0.20
CA HIS A 189 -2.01 10.17 0.31
C HIS A 189 -3.19 11.04 -0.13
N LEU A 190 -3.66 11.90 0.78
CA LEU A 190 -4.58 12.99 0.45
C LEU A 190 -3.77 14.18 -0.07
N GLN A 191 -3.76 14.36 -1.39
CA GLN A 191 -3.13 15.51 -2.03
C GLN A 191 -4.18 16.60 -2.27
N SER A 192 -3.94 17.82 -1.80
CA SER A 192 -4.78 18.95 -2.18
C SER A 192 -4.66 19.19 -3.69
N ILE A 193 -5.77 19.46 -4.39
CA ILE A 193 -5.72 19.95 -5.78
C ILE A 193 -5.96 21.47 -5.72
N PRO A 194 -4.89 22.31 -5.76
CA PRO A 194 -5.03 23.75 -5.55
C PRO A 194 -5.92 24.38 -6.63
N MET A 195 -5.85 23.89 -7.86
CA MET A 195 -6.63 24.43 -8.98
C MET A 195 -8.13 24.12 -8.85
N LEU A 196 -8.50 22.94 -8.34
CA LEU A 196 -9.90 22.60 -8.10
C LEU A 196 -10.48 23.40 -6.94
N GLY A 197 -9.70 23.58 -5.86
CA GLY A 197 -10.06 24.50 -4.78
C GLY A 197 -10.19 25.94 -5.29
N MET A 198 -9.23 26.42 -6.07
CA MET A 198 -9.30 27.74 -6.67
C MET A 198 -10.56 27.92 -7.54
N CYS A 199 -10.87 26.97 -8.42
CA CYS A 199 -12.08 27.00 -9.24
C CYS A 199 -13.37 26.99 -8.39
N PHE A 200 -13.43 26.18 -7.32
CA PHE A 200 -14.54 26.22 -6.36
C PHE A 200 -14.68 27.58 -5.68
N GLY A 201 -13.55 28.21 -5.35
CA GLY A 201 -13.51 29.55 -4.76
C GLY A 201 -14.02 30.59 -5.73
N TYR A 202 -13.61 30.51 -6.99
CA TYR A 202 -14.13 31.37 -8.05
C TYR A 202 -15.64 31.15 -8.27
N MET A 203 -16.15 29.93 -8.15
CA MET A 203 -17.58 29.68 -8.26
C MET A 203 -18.40 30.39 -7.14
N PHE A 204 -17.78 30.64 -5.99
CA PHE A 204 -18.41 31.36 -4.90
C PHE A 204 -18.19 32.89 -5.01
N TRP A 205 -16.94 33.32 -5.10
CA TRP A 205 -16.58 34.74 -5.00
C TRP A 205 -17.00 35.55 -6.23
N VAL A 206 -17.00 34.96 -7.42
CA VAL A 206 -17.32 35.70 -8.64
C VAL A 206 -18.78 36.14 -8.68
N PRO A 207 -19.78 35.26 -8.50
CA PRO A 207 -21.17 35.70 -8.51
C PRO A 207 -21.50 36.58 -7.30
N LEU A 208 -20.82 36.39 -6.16
CA LEU A 208 -20.98 37.23 -4.98
C LEU A 208 -20.52 38.68 -5.25
N ILE A 209 -19.24 38.87 -5.61
CA ILE A 209 -18.67 40.20 -5.85
C ILE A 209 -19.39 40.89 -7.01
N PHE A 210 -19.66 40.15 -8.09
CA PHE A 210 -20.33 40.72 -9.25
C PHE A 210 -21.80 41.05 -8.95
N GLY A 211 -22.45 40.24 -8.11
CA GLY A 211 -23.78 40.51 -7.61
C GLY A 211 -23.84 41.82 -6.81
N THR A 212 -22.89 42.01 -5.89
CA THR A 212 -22.78 43.24 -5.10
C THR A 212 -22.51 44.47 -5.97
N VAL A 213 -21.66 44.35 -7.00
CA VAL A 213 -21.40 45.43 -7.96
C VAL A 213 -22.65 45.78 -8.76
N LEU A 214 -23.42 44.80 -9.22
CA LEU A 214 -24.68 45.03 -9.93
C LEU A 214 -25.72 45.70 -9.05
N ILE A 215 -25.83 45.29 -7.78
CA ILE A 215 -26.73 45.93 -6.80
C ILE A 215 -26.36 47.41 -6.61
N THR A 216 -25.06 47.71 -6.57
CA THR A 216 -24.58 49.06 -6.20
C THR A 216 -24.59 50.05 -7.37
N TYR A 217 -24.30 49.59 -8.59
CA TYR A 217 -23.97 50.48 -9.72
C TYR A 217 -24.92 50.42 -10.91
N PHE A 218 -25.87 49.48 -10.94
CA PHE A 218 -26.77 49.32 -12.08
C PHE A 218 -28.21 49.71 -11.73
N THR A 219 -28.93 50.18 -12.74
CA THR A 219 -30.36 50.55 -12.64
C THR A 219 -31.26 49.34 -12.34
N GLU A 220 -30.72 48.13 -12.48
CA GLU A 220 -31.43 46.86 -12.34
C GLU A 220 -30.77 45.98 -11.26
N PRO A 221 -30.92 46.33 -9.97
CA PRO A 221 -30.20 45.68 -8.86
C PRO A 221 -30.61 44.21 -8.66
N TYR A 222 -31.75 43.79 -9.19
CA TYR A 222 -32.28 42.43 -9.07
C TYR A 222 -31.37 41.36 -9.68
N TRP A 223 -30.65 41.67 -10.77
CA TRP A 223 -29.65 40.76 -11.35
C TRP A 223 -28.50 40.48 -10.39
N GLY A 224 -28.15 41.48 -9.58
CA GLY A 224 -27.11 41.29 -8.59
C GLY A 224 -27.54 40.33 -7.48
N PHE A 225 -28.79 40.41 -7.02
CA PHE A 225 -29.34 39.46 -6.06
C PHE A 225 -29.41 38.03 -6.59
N VAL A 226 -29.81 37.85 -7.86
CA VAL A 226 -29.82 36.52 -8.50
C VAL A 226 -28.41 35.93 -8.52
N LEU A 227 -27.41 36.74 -8.83
CA LEU A 227 -26.01 36.32 -8.85
C LEU A 227 -25.46 36.01 -7.46
N GLU A 228 -25.79 36.81 -6.44
CA GLU A 228 -25.46 36.48 -5.06
C GLU A 228 -26.12 35.17 -4.62
N CYS A 229 -27.39 34.93 -4.98
CA CYS A 229 -28.05 33.65 -4.71
C CYS A 229 -27.35 32.48 -5.44
N CYS A 230 -26.98 32.66 -6.71
CA CYS A 230 -26.22 31.66 -7.46
C CYS A 230 -24.85 31.36 -6.82
N ALA A 231 -24.19 32.37 -6.22
CA ALA A 231 -22.92 32.23 -5.51
C ALA A 231 -22.99 31.19 -4.40
N PHE A 232 -24.10 31.15 -3.67
CA PHE A 232 -24.31 30.21 -2.57
C PHE A 232 -24.92 28.90 -3.07
N ILE A 233 -25.95 28.96 -3.92
CA ILE A 233 -26.72 27.78 -4.34
C ILE A 233 -25.85 26.83 -5.17
N VAL A 234 -25.17 27.31 -6.22
CA VAL A 234 -24.50 26.42 -7.17
C VAL A 234 -23.36 25.62 -6.50
N PRO A 235 -22.39 26.25 -5.81
CA PRO A 235 -21.33 25.50 -5.13
C PRO A 235 -21.87 24.62 -4.00
N PHE A 236 -22.90 25.07 -3.28
CA PHE A 236 -23.51 24.30 -2.19
C PHE A 236 -24.17 23.03 -2.69
N PHE A 237 -25.00 23.09 -3.74
CA PHE A 237 -25.65 21.92 -4.30
C PHE A 237 -24.64 20.93 -4.90
N ILE A 238 -23.59 21.44 -5.57
CA ILE A 238 -22.49 20.62 -6.08
C ILE A 238 -21.78 19.92 -4.92
N ALA A 239 -21.33 20.65 -3.90
CA ALA A 239 -20.65 20.10 -2.72
C ALA A 239 -21.54 19.11 -1.93
N TYR A 240 -22.81 19.45 -1.76
CA TYR A 240 -23.80 18.61 -1.08
C TYR A 240 -24.01 17.27 -1.78
N ARG A 241 -24.15 17.28 -3.12
CA ARG A 241 -24.24 16.05 -3.90
C ARG A 241 -23.00 15.19 -3.69
N PHE A 242 -21.80 15.76 -3.69
CA PHE A 242 -20.57 14.99 -3.44
C PHE A 242 -20.54 14.37 -2.06
N MET A 243 -20.83 15.16 -1.04
CA MET A 243 -20.83 14.67 0.33
C MET A 243 -21.85 13.55 0.53
N ILE A 244 -23.08 13.69 0.00
CA ILE A 244 -24.08 12.62 0.10
C ILE A 244 -23.68 11.37 -0.68
N THR A 245 -23.11 11.53 -1.87
CA THR A 245 -22.70 10.38 -2.68
C THR A 245 -21.62 9.60 -1.96
N ILE A 246 -20.59 10.30 -1.49
CA ILE A 246 -19.48 9.70 -0.75
C ILE A 246 -19.99 9.10 0.55
N ASP A 247 -20.88 9.78 1.29
CA ASP A 247 -21.40 9.29 2.57
C ASP A 247 -22.24 8.04 2.38
N ASN A 248 -23.15 8.03 1.40
CA ASN A 248 -23.95 6.84 1.10
C ASN A 248 -23.07 5.69 0.62
N GLU A 249 -22.19 5.93 -0.36
CA GLU A 249 -21.25 4.91 -0.85
C GLU A 249 -20.35 4.39 0.28
N SER A 250 -19.93 5.25 1.22
CA SER A 250 -19.09 4.86 2.36
C SER A 250 -19.85 4.05 3.40
N ILE A 251 -21.09 4.42 3.73
CA ILE A 251 -21.95 3.67 4.65
C ILE A 251 -22.24 2.28 4.08
N ASP A 252 -22.57 2.23 2.80
CA ASP A 252 -22.83 0.98 2.09
C ASP A 252 -21.55 0.13 2.01
N SER A 253 -20.41 0.74 1.66
CA SER A 253 -19.10 0.09 1.66
C SER A 253 -18.72 -0.41 3.05
N PHE A 254 -18.99 0.35 4.10
CA PHE A 254 -18.72 -0.04 5.48
C PHE A 254 -19.50 -1.30 5.86
N SER A 255 -20.79 -1.35 5.53
CA SER A 255 -21.60 -2.55 5.78
C SER A 255 -21.07 -3.78 5.05
N TYR A 256 -20.53 -3.58 3.85
CA TYR A 256 -19.95 -4.62 3.00
C TYR A 256 -18.56 -5.08 3.46
N VAL A 257 -17.70 -4.15 3.91
CA VAL A 257 -16.33 -4.42 4.39
C VAL A 257 -16.34 -5.05 5.78
N LYS A 258 -17.31 -4.67 6.63
CA LYS A 258 -17.43 -5.16 8.02
C LYS A 258 -17.52 -6.68 8.14
N SER A 259 -18.06 -7.38 7.14
CA SER A 259 -18.17 -8.85 7.18
C SER A 259 -16.83 -9.57 6.92
N ARG A 260 -15.76 -8.86 6.54
CA ARG A 260 -14.52 -9.47 6.01
C ARG A 260 -13.22 -9.15 6.77
N ASN A 261 -13.30 -8.62 8.00
CA ASN A 261 -12.13 -8.25 8.82
C ASN A 261 -11.14 -7.27 8.15
N SER A 262 -11.51 -6.60 7.05
CA SER A 262 -10.65 -5.65 6.32
C SER A 262 -10.76 -4.21 6.85
N ILE A 263 -11.58 -3.98 7.88
CA ILE A 263 -11.74 -2.67 8.53
C ILE A 263 -10.41 -2.18 9.12
N ASP A 264 -9.63 -3.06 9.77
CA ASP A 264 -8.40 -2.63 10.45
C ASP A 264 -7.35 -2.11 9.46
N SER A 265 -7.19 -2.79 8.32
CA SER A 265 -6.34 -2.32 7.22
C SER A 265 -6.85 -1.00 6.63
N THR A 266 -8.17 -0.86 6.47
CA THR A 266 -8.80 0.39 6.02
C THR A 266 -8.48 1.55 6.97
N ILE A 267 -8.59 1.32 8.28
CA ILE A 267 -8.28 2.31 9.32
C ILE A 267 -6.81 2.69 9.26
N ALA A 268 -5.90 1.70 9.22
CA ALA A 268 -4.47 1.93 9.17
C ALA A 268 -4.06 2.77 7.94
N ASN A 269 -4.57 2.42 6.75
CA ASN A 269 -4.32 3.17 5.52
C ASN A 269 -4.92 4.58 5.57
N ALA A 270 -6.10 4.74 6.17
CA ALA A 270 -6.73 6.04 6.36
C ALA A 270 -5.93 6.92 7.33
N MET A 271 -5.42 6.36 8.42
CA MET A 271 -4.54 7.05 9.37
C MET A 271 -3.25 7.49 8.69
N GLN A 272 -2.62 6.60 7.92
CA GLN A 272 -1.42 6.91 7.14
C GLN A 272 -1.68 8.03 6.13
N ALA A 273 -2.79 7.94 5.39
CA ALA A 273 -3.12 8.90 4.34
C ALA A 273 -3.51 10.28 4.84
N ALA A 274 -4.11 10.35 6.03
CA ALA A 274 -4.43 11.59 6.71
C ALA A 274 -3.25 12.15 7.52
N GLU A 275 -2.10 11.45 7.53
CA GLU A 275 -0.94 11.75 8.37
C GLU A 275 -1.35 12.00 9.83
N THR A 276 -2.38 11.30 10.32
CA THR A 276 -2.92 11.55 11.65
C THR A 276 -1.99 10.97 12.69
N ASP A 277 -1.42 11.85 13.50
CA ASP A 277 -0.81 11.49 14.76
C ASP A 277 -1.88 11.64 15.85
N TYR A 278 -2.70 10.61 16.05
CA TYR A 278 -3.72 10.61 17.11
C TYR A 278 -3.02 10.54 18.46
N HIS A 279 -2.59 11.70 18.93
CA HIS A 279 -2.19 11.90 20.30
C HIS A 279 -3.41 12.04 21.18
N HIS A 280 -3.36 11.42 22.37
CA HIS A 280 -4.29 11.75 23.44
C HIS A 280 -4.06 13.23 23.79
N ASN A 281 -5.02 14.11 23.45
CA ASN A 281 -5.09 15.42 24.10
C ASN A 281 -5.21 15.14 25.60
N SER A 282 -4.16 15.43 26.37
CA SER A 282 -4.20 15.28 27.82
C SER A 282 -5.39 16.09 28.35
N ASP A 283 -6.25 15.47 29.16
CA ASP A 283 -7.46 16.09 29.70
C ASP A 283 -7.16 17.49 30.26
N SER A 284 -7.68 18.50 29.57
CA SER A 284 -7.30 19.92 29.66
C SER A 284 -7.87 20.65 30.87
N THR A 285 -7.73 20.08 32.06
CA THR A 285 -8.39 20.67 33.23
C THR A 285 -7.67 21.89 33.81
N LYS A 286 -6.39 22.17 33.45
CA LYS A 286 -5.65 23.35 33.93
C LYS A 286 -4.60 23.85 32.93
N PHE A 287 -4.72 25.11 32.48
CA PHE A 287 -3.67 25.85 31.78
C PHE A 287 -2.94 26.74 32.78
N TYR A 288 -1.61 26.66 32.84
CA TYR A 288 -0.82 27.45 33.81
C TYR A 288 -0.33 28.78 33.23
N ASN A 289 -0.26 28.92 31.90
CA ASN A 289 0.07 30.17 31.22
C ASN A 289 -0.64 30.28 29.84
N TYR A 290 -0.58 31.45 29.21
CA TYR A 290 -1.22 31.74 27.92
C TYR A 290 -0.61 30.94 26.76
N ASP A 291 0.70 30.69 26.79
CA ASP A 291 1.40 29.93 25.75
C ASP A 291 0.95 28.45 25.76
N ASP A 292 0.70 27.88 26.95
CA ASP A 292 0.12 26.53 27.11
C ASP A 292 -1.30 26.47 26.54
N PHE A 293 -2.09 27.54 26.68
CA PHE A 293 -3.44 27.64 26.13
C PHE A 293 -3.43 27.81 24.60
N ILE A 294 -2.54 28.63 24.05
CA ILE A 294 -2.37 28.76 22.60
C ILE A 294 -1.86 27.46 22.00
N THR A 295 -0.88 26.81 22.63
CA THR A 295 -0.41 25.48 22.22
C THR A 295 -1.54 24.45 22.28
N PHE A 296 -2.41 24.51 23.30
CA PHE A 296 -3.59 23.67 23.38
C PHE A 296 -4.60 23.97 22.26
N ILE A 297 -4.89 25.24 21.96
CA ILE A 297 -5.78 25.61 20.84
C ILE A 297 -5.19 25.15 19.51
N GLU A 298 -3.91 25.40 19.26
CA GLU A 298 -3.22 24.97 18.03
C GLU A 298 -3.25 23.44 17.91
N ASN A 299 -3.05 22.72 19.01
CA ASN A 299 -3.16 21.26 19.04
C ASN A 299 -4.60 20.78 18.84
N ASP A 300 -5.60 21.43 19.42
CA ASP A 300 -7.01 21.07 19.25
C ASP A 300 -7.51 21.39 17.83
N GLU A 301 -7.12 22.54 17.28
CA GLU A 301 -7.41 22.91 15.90
C GLU A 301 -6.73 21.95 14.91
N ASN A 302 -5.46 21.62 15.15
CA ASN A 302 -4.75 20.63 14.35
C ASN A 302 -5.36 19.23 14.50
N ALA A 303 -5.78 18.83 15.71
CA ALA A 303 -6.47 17.57 15.95
C ALA A 303 -7.83 17.53 15.23
N ASN A 304 -8.59 18.63 15.23
CA ASN A 304 -9.87 18.71 14.52
C ASN A 304 -9.67 18.69 13.00
N ARG A 305 -8.63 19.35 12.49
CA ARG A 305 -8.21 19.26 11.09
C ARG A 305 -7.82 17.82 10.72
N GLN A 306 -7.00 17.17 11.54
CA GLN A 306 -6.56 15.78 11.35
C GLN A 306 -7.74 14.79 11.43
N LYS A 307 -8.69 14.98 12.35
CA LYS A 307 -9.93 14.20 12.41
C LYS A 307 -10.73 14.34 11.11
N SER A 308 -10.90 15.56 10.61
CA SER A 308 -11.60 15.81 9.34
C SER A 308 -10.89 15.10 8.16
N LEU A 309 -9.56 15.24 8.08
CA LEU A 309 -8.73 14.55 7.08
C LEU A 309 -8.86 13.03 7.20
N PHE A 310 -8.82 12.49 8.40
CA PHE A 310 -8.98 11.07 8.68
C PHE A 310 -10.35 10.57 8.24
N TYR A 311 -11.43 11.27 8.59
CA TYR A 311 -12.77 10.88 8.16
C TYR A 311 -12.90 10.87 6.63
N SER A 312 -12.34 11.89 5.96
CA SER A 312 -12.29 11.94 4.49
C SER A 312 -11.46 10.79 3.90
N ALA A 313 -10.27 10.51 4.44
CA ALA A 313 -9.42 9.40 4.03
C ALA A 313 -10.11 8.05 4.23
N PHE A 314 -10.72 7.86 5.40
CA PHE A 314 -11.40 6.63 5.79
C PHE A 314 -12.60 6.32 4.91
N ARG A 315 -13.48 7.31 4.67
CA ARG A 315 -14.60 7.19 3.73
C ARG A 315 -14.13 6.79 2.34
N THR A 316 -13.08 7.46 1.86
CA THR A 316 -12.50 7.17 0.55
C THR A 316 -11.91 5.76 0.46
N GLN A 317 -11.20 5.34 1.50
CA GLN A 317 -10.60 4.02 1.61
C GLN A 317 -11.66 2.91 1.68
N LEU A 318 -12.76 3.11 2.41
CA LEU A 318 -13.88 2.16 2.43
C LEU A 318 -14.43 1.90 1.02
N ILE A 319 -14.62 2.95 0.22
CA ILE A 319 -15.13 2.84 -1.15
C ILE A 319 -14.13 2.08 -2.04
N ILE A 320 -12.84 2.44 -1.97
CA ILE A 320 -11.78 1.79 -2.75
C ILE A 320 -11.72 0.29 -2.42
N ILE A 321 -11.71 -0.05 -1.13
CA ILE A 321 -11.65 -1.44 -0.67
C ILE A 321 -12.92 -2.20 -1.07
N SER A 322 -14.11 -1.59 -0.96
CA SER A 322 -15.36 -2.21 -1.43
C SER A 322 -15.33 -2.51 -2.93
N ASP A 323 -14.82 -1.58 -3.75
CA ASP A 323 -14.66 -1.76 -5.19
C ASP A 323 -13.69 -2.92 -5.50
N ILE A 324 -12.56 -3.00 -4.80
CA ILE A 324 -11.56 -4.06 -4.95
C ILE A 324 -12.14 -5.44 -4.58
N ILE A 325 -12.79 -5.55 -3.43
CA ILE A 325 -13.42 -6.79 -2.97
C ILE A 325 -14.56 -7.19 -3.94
N THR A 326 -15.32 -6.24 -4.47
CA THR A 326 -16.36 -6.51 -5.47
C THR A 326 -15.77 -7.15 -6.73
N ILE A 327 -14.68 -6.56 -7.25
CA ILE A 327 -14.00 -7.09 -8.44
C ILE A 327 -13.41 -8.48 -8.16
N LYS A 328 -12.83 -8.70 -6.97
CA LYS A 328 -12.36 -10.00 -6.50
C LYS A 328 -13.47 -11.04 -6.53
N ASN A 329 -14.61 -10.72 -5.94
CA ASN A 329 -15.78 -11.60 -5.87
C ASN A 329 -16.31 -11.90 -7.28
N MET A 330 -16.36 -10.90 -8.15
CA MET A 330 -16.74 -11.10 -9.54
C MET A 330 -15.80 -12.06 -10.28
N ARG A 331 -14.48 -11.93 -10.09
CA ARG A 331 -13.50 -12.86 -10.68
C ARG A 331 -13.65 -14.28 -10.14
N GLN A 332 -13.88 -14.44 -8.83
CA GLN A 332 -14.12 -15.75 -8.22
C GLN A 332 -15.38 -16.41 -8.81
N ILE A 333 -16.50 -15.66 -8.87
CA ILE A 333 -17.74 -16.13 -9.49
C ILE A 333 -17.50 -16.50 -10.97
N SER A 334 -16.80 -15.64 -11.73
CA SER A 334 -16.49 -15.91 -13.13
C SER A 334 -15.67 -17.18 -13.30
N SER A 335 -14.63 -17.36 -12.50
CA SER A 335 -13.79 -18.56 -12.51
C SER A 335 -14.58 -19.82 -12.14
N TYR A 336 -15.48 -19.73 -11.16
CA TYR A 336 -16.34 -20.83 -10.78
C TYR A 336 -17.33 -21.20 -11.90
N ILE A 337 -17.96 -20.22 -12.53
CA ILE A 337 -18.87 -20.42 -13.67
C ILE A 337 -18.13 -21.03 -14.86
N ASP A 338 -16.92 -20.55 -15.16
CA ASP A 338 -16.07 -21.10 -16.22
C ASP A 338 -15.71 -22.56 -15.94
N SER A 339 -15.46 -22.91 -14.67
CA SER A 339 -15.19 -24.30 -14.26
C SER A 339 -16.37 -25.24 -14.48
N LEU A 340 -17.60 -24.70 -14.44
CA LEU A 340 -18.83 -25.42 -14.78
C LEU A 340 -19.09 -25.50 -16.30
N GLY A 341 -18.17 -24.99 -17.12
CA GLY A 341 -18.32 -24.95 -18.59
C GLY A 341 -19.34 -23.92 -19.08
N SER A 342 -19.78 -23.00 -18.22
CA SER A 342 -20.69 -21.91 -18.58
C SER A 342 -19.89 -20.62 -18.77
N LYS A 343 -20.40 -19.68 -19.57
CA LYS A 343 -19.80 -18.35 -19.74
C LYS A 343 -20.83 -17.27 -19.55
N TRP A 344 -20.60 -16.37 -18.61
CA TRP A 344 -21.49 -15.25 -18.35
C TRP A 344 -20.89 -13.98 -18.95
N LYS A 345 -21.29 -13.67 -20.19
CA LYS A 345 -20.76 -12.53 -20.96
C LYS A 345 -20.80 -11.21 -20.18
N PHE A 346 -21.82 -10.99 -19.36
CA PHE A 346 -21.93 -9.78 -18.55
C PHE A 346 -20.83 -9.71 -17.46
N MET A 347 -20.44 -10.84 -16.86
CA MET A 347 -19.37 -10.90 -15.87
C MET A 347 -18.02 -10.65 -16.55
N ASP A 348 -17.80 -11.27 -17.72
CA ASP A 348 -16.60 -11.02 -18.52
C ASP A 348 -16.48 -9.55 -18.93
N ASP A 349 -17.59 -8.96 -19.40
CA ASP A 349 -17.64 -7.55 -19.77
C ASP A 349 -17.42 -6.65 -18.54
N ALA A 350 -18.04 -6.97 -17.39
CA ALA A 350 -17.87 -6.22 -16.16
C ALA A 350 -16.43 -6.28 -15.63
N VAL A 351 -15.80 -7.46 -15.64
CA VAL A 351 -14.42 -7.67 -15.20
C VAL A 351 -13.44 -7.01 -16.16
N LYS A 352 -13.56 -7.26 -17.48
CA LYS A 352 -12.62 -6.70 -18.48
C LYS A 352 -12.73 -5.18 -18.61
N LYS A 353 -13.96 -4.65 -18.62
CA LYS A 353 -14.19 -3.20 -18.68
C LYS A 353 -14.10 -2.54 -17.30
N ARG A 354 -13.86 -3.35 -16.25
CA ARG A 354 -13.85 -2.97 -14.82
C ARG A 354 -15.10 -2.15 -14.44
N ILE A 355 -16.26 -2.45 -15.03
CA ILE A 355 -17.49 -1.71 -14.75
C ILE A 355 -18.03 -2.24 -13.43
N LEU A 356 -18.06 -1.37 -12.43
CA LEU A 356 -18.59 -1.74 -11.13
C LEU A 356 -20.10 -1.94 -11.25
N PRO A 357 -20.63 -3.07 -10.77
CA PRO A 357 -22.06 -3.34 -10.81
C PRO A 357 -22.79 -2.41 -9.82
N PRO A 358 -24.10 -2.20 -10.01
CA PRO A 358 -24.94 -1.50 -9.04
C PRO A 358 -24.81 -2.11 -7.65
N LEU A 359 -24.94 -1.29 -6.61
CA LEU A 359 -24.70 -1.71 -5.24
C LEU A 359 -25.52 -2.95 -4.81
N GLU A 360 -26.80 -3.03 -5.17
CA GLU A 360 -27.62 -4.20 -4.84
C GLU A 360 -27.10 -5.49 -5.48
N MET A 361 -26.55 -5.38 -6.69
CA MET A 361 -25.89 -6.50 -7.34
C MET A 361 -24.57 -6.85 -6.65
N ARG A 362 -23.84 -5.88 -6.08
CA ARG A 362 -22.64 -6.17 -5.25
C ARG A 362 -23.00 -6.97 -4.01
N LYS A 363 -24.10 -6.64 -3.33
CA LYS A 363 -24.60 -7.38 -2.16
C LYS A 363 -24.97 -8.82 -2.55
N GLN A 364 -25.65 -9.00 -3.69
CA GLN A 364 -25.97 -10.34 -4.22
C GLN A 364 -24.71 -11.12 -4.58
N ILE A 365 -23.72 -10.48 -5.21
CA ILE A 365 -22.41 -11.07 -5.52
C ILE A 365 -21.70 -11.50 -4.23
N ALA A 366 -21.74 -10.68 -3.18
CA ALA A 366 -21.19 -11.02 -1.87
C ALA A 366 -21.84 -12.28 -1.28
N ALA A 367 -23.17 -12.31 -1.23
CA ALA A 367 -23.92 -13.46 -0.73
C ALA A 367 -23.65 -14.72 -1.58
N THR A 368 -23.50 -14.55 -2.90
CA THR A 368 -23.15 -15.66 -3.80
C THR A 368 -21.74 -16.18 -3.52
N VAL A 369 -20.78 -15.28 -3.26
CA VAL A 369 -19.43 -15.69 -2.89
C VAL A 369 -19.40 -16.37 -1.53
N GLU A 370 -20.14 -15.90 -0.53
CA GLU A 370 -20.26 -16.56 0.78
C GLU A 370 -20.77 -18.00 0.61
N ILE A 371 -21.79 -18.21 -0.22
CA ILE A 371 -22.28 -19.55 -0.58
C ILE A 371 -21.19 -20.37 -1.29
N ILE A 372 -20.43 -19.79 -2.22
CA ILE A 372 -19.35 -20.49 -2.94
C ILE A 372 -18.20 -20.83 -1.98
N GLU A 373 -17.87 -19.94 -1.04
CA GLU A 373 -16.82 -20.13 -0.03
C GLU A 373 -17.20 -21.23 0.95
N ASP A 374 -18.44 -21.25 1.45
CA ASP A 374 -18.97 -22.35 2.27
C ASP A 374 -18.90 -23.69 1.52
N LEU A 375 -19.12 -23.68 0.20
CA LEU A 375 -18.99 -24.87 -0.65
C LEU A 375 -17.52 -25.26 -0.94
N THR A 376 -16.54 -24.38 -0.69
CA THR A 376 -15.12 -24.58 -1.00
C THR A 376 -14.20 -24.59 0.24
N GLU A 377 -14.74 -24.41 1.45
CA GLU A 377 -14.02 -24.35 2.74
C GLU A 377 -13.06 -25.53 3.01
N THR A 378 -13.30 -26.68 2.38
CA THR A 378 -12.44 -27.86 2.48
C THR A 378 -11.00 -27.60 2.00
N ASP A 379 -10.80 -26.72 1.01
CA ASP A 379 -9.49 -26.43 0.43
C ASP A 379 -8.69 -25.39 1.22
N GLU A 380 -9.35 -24.38 1.82
CA GLU A 380 -8.64 -23.31 2.52
C GLU A 380 -8.01 -23.81 3.83
N THR A 381 -8.72 -24.67 4.55
CA THR A 381 -8.23 -25.27 5.79
C THR A 381 -6.98 -26.12 5.54
N GLN A 382 -6.98 -26.91 4.46
CA GLN A 382 -5.82 -27.69 4.04
C GLN A 382 -4.65 -26.79 3.63
N ILE A 383 -4.91 -25.69 2.92
CA ILE A 383 -3.88 -24.72 2.55
C ILE A 383 -3.26 -24.06 3.79
N ARG A 384 -4.08 -23.64 4.77
CA ARG A 384 -3.58 -23.04 6.02
C ARG A 384 -2.71 -24.02 6.80
N GLN A 385 -3.13 -25.28 6.88
CA GLN A 385 -2.34 -26.33 7.53
C GLN A 385 -1.01 -26.56 6.80
N LEU A 386 -1.03 -26.63 5.47
CA LEU A 386 0.18 -26.77 4.66
C LEU A 386 1.16 -25.61 4.85
N ILE A 387 0.66 -24.36 4.95
CA ILE A 387 1.49 -23.18 5.24
C ILE A 387 2.13 -23.29 6.63
N SER A 388 1.34 -23.64 7.66
CA SER A 388 1.85 -23.87 9.02
C SER A 388 2.96 -24.93 9.03
N ASP A 389 2.77 -26.03 8.32
CA ASP A 389 3.74 -27.12 8.27
C ASP A 389 5.03 -26.73 7.55
N VAL A 390 4.95 -25.86 6.54
CA VAL A 390 6.11 -25.26 5.88
C VAL A 390 6.90 -24.38 6.84
N VAL A 391 6.23 -23.51 7.62
CA VAL A 391 6.90 -22.64 8.60
C VAL A 391 7.65 -23.46 9.66
N LYS A 392 6.99 -24.48 10.23
CA LYS A 392 7.61 -25.40 11.19
C LYS A 392 8.84 -26.13 10.62
N ARG A 393 8.80 -26.49 9.33
CA ARG A 393 9.94 -27.11 8.64
C ARG A 393 11.12 -26.14 8.51
N GLY A 394 10.87 -24.86 8.19
CA GLY A 394 11.89 -23.82 8.14
C GLY A 394 12.58 -23.57 9.49
N GLU A 395 11.84 -23.61 10.60
CA GLU A 395 12.42 -23.51 11.95
C GLU A 395 13.39 -24.67 12.25
N LYS A 396 13.03 -25.89 11.83
CA LYS A 396 13.88 -27.07 11.99
C LYS A 396 15.18 -26.95 11.19
N ILE A 397 15.10 -26.45 9.94
CA ILE A 397 16.29 -26.17 9.11
C ILE A 397 17.22 -25.19 9.81
N ASN A 398 16.69 -24.11 10.37
CA ASN A 398 17.49 -23.13 11.10
C ASN A 398 18.29 -23.78 12.24
N GLY A 399 17.68 -24.72 12.98
CA GLY A 399 18.38 -25.48 14.02
C GLY A 399 19.60 -26.25 13.49
N TYR A 400 19.49 -26.88 12.32
CA TYR A 400 20.59 -27.63 11.71
C TYR A 400 21.72 -26.72 11.19
N VAL A 401 21.38 -25.63 10.51
CA VAL A 401 22.38 -24.66 10.03
C VAL A 401 23.17 -24.08 11.20
N LEU A 402 22.50 -23.75 12.30
CA LEU A 402 23.17 -23.24 13.49
C LEU A 402 24.11 -24.26 14.11
N LYS A 403 23.72 -25.54 14.14
CA LYS A 403 24.63 -26.63 14.54
C LYS A 403 25.84 -26.69 13.63
N TYR A 404 25.65 -26.57 12.32
CA TYR A 404 26.72 -26.53 11.33
C TYR A 404 27.67 -25.34 11.58
N LEU A 405 27.15 -24.12 11.70
CA LEU A 405 27.96 -22.92 11.91
C LEU A 405 28.74 -22.93 13.22
N ARG A 406 28.19 -23.53 14.29
CA ARG A 406 28.90 -23.72 15.56
C ARG A 406 30.06 -24.72 15.42
N GLN A 407 29.85 -25.79 14.66
CA GLN A 407 30.89 -26.81 14.41
C GLN A 407 31.97 -26.30 13.44
N PHE A 408 31.58 -25.48 12.47
CA PHE A 408 32.41 -25.02 11.36
C PHE A 408 32.57 -23.50 11.40
N THR A 409 33.27 -23.00 12.42
CA THR A 409 33.65 -21.58 12.48
C THR A 409 34.50 -21.21 11.26
N PRO A 410 34.48 -19.95 10.78
CA PRO A 410 35.26 -19.55 9.62
C PRO A 410 36.76 -19.92 9.74
N THR A 411 37.34 -19.80 10.93
CA THR A 411 38.73 -20.19 11.20
C THR A 411 38.92 -21.71 11.06
N ALA A 412 38.02 -22.52 11.60
CA ALA A 412 38.08 -23.97 11.49
C ALA A 412 37.92 -24.42 10.03
N VAL A 413 36.95 -23.86 9.30
CA VAL A 413 36.71 -24.15 7.88
C VAL A 413 37.94 -23.78 7.04
N ASN A 414 38.50 -22.58 7.23
CA ASN A 414 39.68 -22.16 6.50
C ASN A 414 40.89 -23.04 6.81
N SER A 415 41.06 -23.48 8.07
CA SER A 415 42.14 -24.42 8.43
C SER A 415 41.94 -25.80 7.78
N TYR A 416 40.71 -26.32 7.77
CA TYR A 416 40.37 -27.58 7.13
C TYR A 416 40.58 -27.51 5.61
N TYR A 417 40.12 -26.43 4.97
CA TYR A 417 40.36 -26.17 3.55
C TYR A 417 41.84 -26.05 3.23
N ALA A 418 42.59 -25.24 3.98
CA ALA A 418 44.01 -25.02 3.75
C ALA A 418 44.81 -26.32 3.89
N ASN A 419 44.48 -27.15 4.89
CA ASN A 419 45.09 -28.47 5.06
C ASN A 419 44.75 -29.42 3.91
N ALA A 420 43.47 -29.49 3.51
CA ALA A 420 43.04 -30.29 2.37
C ALA A 420 43.74 -29.83 1.07
N TYR A 421 43.75 -28.52 0.82
CA TYR A 421 44.39 -27.89 -0.33
C TYR A 421 45.89 -28.19 -0.38
N LYS A 422 46.61 -27.97 0.73
CA LYS A 422 48.05 -28.25 0.84
C LYS A 422 48.37 -29.72 0.58
N ASN A 423 47.56 -30.62 1.13
CA ASN A 423 47.74 -32.06 0.92
C ASN A 423 47.50 -32.46 -0.54
N LEU A 424 46.50 -31.89 -1.20
CA LEU A 424 46.13 -32.23 -2.58
C LEU A 424 47.05 -31.62 -3.65
N THR A 425 47.74 -30.52 -3.32
CA THR A 425 48.64 -29.80 -4.23
C THR A 425 50.10 -30.28 -4.15
N ALA A 426 50.44 -31.16 -3.22
CA ALA A 426 51.78 -31.78 -3.17
C ALA A 426 52.07 -32.56 -4.47
N GLU A 427 53.28 -32.38 -5.05
CA GLU A 427 53.66 -32.79 -6.42
C GLU A 427 53.43 -34.27 -6.79
N ASN A 428 53.18 -35.15 -5.82
CA ASN A 428 52.94 -36.58 -6.05
C ASN A 428 51.53 -37.06 -5.67
N ASN A 429 50.64 -36.18 -5.21
CA ASN A 429 49.33 -36.61 -4.74
C ASN A 429 48.32 -36.73 -5.88
N LYS A 430 48.06 -37.96 -6.33
CA LYS A 430 46.99 -38.28 -7.31
C LYS A 430 45.61 -38.46 -6.69
N MET A 431 45.48 -38.40 -5.35
CA MET A 431 44.20 -38.58 -4.68
C MET A 431 43.27 -37.41 -4.95
N ARG A 432 41.98 -37.71 -5.11
CA ARG A 432 40.91 -36.72 -5.13
C ARG A 432 40.40 -36.50 -3.70
N PHE A 433 39.92 -35.31 -3.41
CA PHE A 433 39.33 -34.95 -2.13
C PHE A 433 38.09 -35.81 -1.84
N VAL A 434 38.01 -36.33 -0.62
CA VAL A 434 36.84 -37.03 -0.09
C VAL A 434 36.46 -36.32 1.20
N ASP A 435 35.22 -35.86 1.28
CA ASP A 435 34.75 -35.10 2.43
C ASP A 435 34.45 -36.04 3.60
N SER A 436 35.30 -36.04 4.63
CA SER A 436 35.13 -36.92 5.79
C SER A 436 33.91 -36.57 6.66
N TYR A 437 33.29 -35.42 6.44
CA TYR A 437 32.17 -34.93 7.26
C TYR A 437 30.81 -35.06 6.57
N PHE A 438 30.77 -35.56 5.34
CA PHE A 438 29.52 -35.69 4.60
C PHE A 438 29.57 -36.84 3.61
N ALA A 439 28.44 -37.46 3.30
CA ALA A 439 28.41 -38.59 2.38
C ALA A 439 28.97 -38.19 0.99
N PRO A 440 29.78 -39.06 0.36
CA PRO A 440 30.05 -40.46 0.74
C PRO A 440 31.21 -40.68 1.73
N GLY A 441 32.00 -39.65 2.05
CA GLY A 441 33.20 -39.83 2.88
C GLY A 441 32.92 -39.89 4.38
N GLY A 442 31.89 -39.19 4.84
CA GLY A 442 31.37 -39.25 6.20
C GLY A 442 30.21 -40.24 6.35
N GLU A 443 29.95 -40.63 7.60
CA GLU A 443 28.78 -41.43 7.94
C GLU A 443 27.49 -40.66 7.59
N PRO A 444 26.57 -41.26 6.79
CA PRO A 444 25.28 -40.64 6.49
C PRO A 444 24.50 -40.30 7.75
N ALA A 445 23.73 -39.21 7.71
CA ALA A 445 22.75 -38.98 8.76
C ALA A 445 21.73 -40.13 8.79
N GLN A 446 21.23 -40.49 9.97
CA GLN A 446 20.25 -41.57 10.12
C GLN A 446 18.98 -41.36 9.27
N ILE A 447 18.59 -40.10 9.06
CA ILE A 447 17.44 -39.75 8.21
C ILE A 447 17.71 -39.97 6.71
N ASP A 448 18.98 -39.99 6.30
CA ASP A 448 19.38 -40.23 4.91
C ASP A 448 19.54 -41.72 4.60
N THR A 449 19.48 -42.61 5.60
CA THR A 449 19.79 -44.04 5.42
C THR A 449 18.93 -44.68 4.34
N ASP A 450 17.62 -44.41 4.31
CA ASP A 450 16.71 -44.97 3.32
C ASP A 450 16.94 -44.38 1.92
N ILE A 451 17.16 -43.07 1.84
CA ILE A 451 17.41 -42.35 0.59
C ILE A 451 18.72 -42.82 -0.05
N LEU A 452 19.75 -43.04 0.77
CA LEU A 452 21.09 -43.41 0.30
C LEU A 452 21.30 -44.92 0.16
N ALA A 453 20.37 -45.77 0.61
CA ALA A 453 20.52 -47.24 0.58
C ALA A 453 20.81 -47.80 -0.83
N LYS A 454 20.30 -47.14 -1.88
CA LYS A 454 20.47 -47.55 -3.30
C LYS A 454 21.39 -46.61 -4.09
N VAL A 455 21.99 -45.63 -3.43
CA VAL A 455 22.74 -44.57 -4.08
C VAL A 455 24.16 -45.03 -4.43
N LYS A 456 24.59 -44.71 -5.64
CA LYS A 456 25.99 -44.74 -6.05
C LYS A 456 26.48 -43.32 -6.24
N PHE A 457 27.64 -43.02 -5.69
CA PHE A 457 28.25 -41.70 -5.81
C PHE A 457 29.21 -41.68 -7.00
N TYR A 458 29.07 -40.67 -7.85
CA TYR A 458 29.92 -40.44 -9.02
C TYR A 458 30.53 -39.05 -8.94
N ARG A 459 31.74 -38.86 -9.47
CA ARG A 459 32.35 -37.54 -9.49
C ARG A 459 31.75 -36.68 -10.59
N ALA A 460 31.42 -35.44 -10.26
CA ALA A 460 30.85 -34.50 -11.23
C ALA A 460 31.76 -34.31 -12.45
N GLU A 461 33.08 -34.32 -12.28
CA GLU A 461 34.05 -34.16 -13.38
C GLU A 461 34.11 -35.37 -14.31
N ASP A 462 33.79 -36.57 -13.80
CA ASP A 462 33.74 -37.78 -14.61
C ASP A 462 32.41 -37.87 -15.39
N LEU A 463 31.38 -37.18 -14.89
CA LEU A 463 30.05 -37.15 -15.48
C LEU A 463 29.88 -36.01 -16.49
N TYR A 464 30.41 -34.83 -16.19
CA TYR A 464 30.14 -33.60 -16.93
C TYR A 464 31.40 -33.03 -17.58
N THR A 465 31.34 -32.84 -18.89
CA THR A 465 32.48 -32.38 -19.70
C THR A 465 32.49 -30.87 -19.95
N GLY A 466 31.45 -30.14 -19.50
CA GLY A 466 31.34 -28.70 -19.69
C GLY A 466 32.39 -27.90 -18.91
N GLU A 467 32.69 -26.69 -19.39
CA GLU A 467 33.53 -25.72 -18.68
C GLU A 467 32.77 -25.12 -17.50
N PHE A 468 33.33 -25.20 -16.29
CA PHE A 468 32.66 -24.73 -15.06
C PHE A 468 32.39 -23.22 -15.04
N SER A 469 33.25 -22.41 -15.67
CA SER A 469 33.26 -20.94 -15.54
C SER A 469 32.39 -20.19 -16.56
N LYS A 470 31.81 -20.87 -17.56
CA LYS A 470 31.14 -20.18 -18.68
C LYS A 470 29.66 -19.83 -18.46
N GLY A 471 29.08 -20.18 -17.31
CA GLY A 471 27.76 -19.68 -16.88
C GLY A 471 26.65 -19.73 -17.95
N THR A 472 26.63 -20.77 -18.80
CA THR A 472 25.68 -20.82 -19.91
C THR A 472 24.25 -20.97 -19.39
N LYS A 473 23.30 -20.26 -20.01
CA LYS A 473 21.86 -20.43 -19.76
C LYS A 473 21.41 -21.75 -20.36
N GLU A 474 21.39 -22.79 -19.54
CA GLU A 474 20.98 -24.14 -19.91
C GLU A 474 19.88 -24.66 -18.98
N ASP A 475 19.02 -25.52 -19.53
CA ASP A 475 17.93 -26.15 -18.78
C ASP A 475 18.47 -27.16 -17.75
N ILE A 476 17.88 -27.10 -16.56
CA ILE A 476 18.11 -28.02 -15.45
C ILE A 476 16.92 -28.99 -15.39
N LYS A 477 17.18 -30.24 -15.01
CA LYS A 477 16.15 -31.22 -14.67
C LYS A 477 16.21 -31.54 -13.17
N SER A 478 15.05 -31.90 -12.62
CA SER A 478 14.96 -32.32 -11.23
C SER A 478 15.72 -33.64 -11.11
N GLY A 479 16.11 -33.99 -9.89
CA GLY A 479 16.55 -35.36 -9.64
C GLY A 479 15.45 -36.39 -9.95
N ASN A 480 15.66 -37.61 -9.47
CA ASN A 480 14.72 -38.72 -9.59
C ASN A 480 13.35 -38.51 -8.90
N GLY A 481 13.10 -37.33 -8.32
CA GLY A 481 11.85 -36.94 -7.66
C GLY A 481 11.72 -37.43 -6.21
N THR A 482 12.74 -38.06 -5.65
CA THR A 482 12.74 -38.51 -4.23
C THR A 482 12.85 -37.33 -3.27
N ILE A 483 13.56 -36.27 -3.68
CA ILE A 483 13.75 -35.05 -2.92
C ILE A 483 12.98 -33.91 -3.61
N ASN A 484 12.24 -33.12 -2.85
CA ASN A 484 11.57 -31.90 -3.29
C ASN A 484 12.53 -30.72 -3.21
N ASP A 485 13.25 -30.51 -4.30
CA ASP A 485 14.26 -29.47 -4.50
C ASP A 485 13.73 -28.25 -5.29
N ASP A 486 12.42 -28.16 -5.51
CA ASP A 486 11.77 -27.13 -6.35
C ASP A 486 12.13 -25.70 -5.94
N ALA A 487 12.17 -25.42 -4.62
CA ALA A 487 12.52 -24.10 -4.12
C ALA A 487 13.97 -23.74 -4.49
N ILE A 488 14.90 -24.68 -4.26
CA ILE A 488 16.32 -24.51 -4.60
C ILE A 488 16.46 -24.31 -6.11
N ALA A 489 15.83 -25.17 -6.90
CA ALA A 489 15.83 -25.06 -8.36
C ALA A 489 15.34 -23.69 -8.82
N SER A 490 14.22 -23.20 -8.28
CA SER A 490 13.66 -21.89 -8.65
C SER A 490 14.61 -20.74 -8.34
N VAL A 491 15.33 -20.78 -7.21
CA VAL A 491 16.31 -19.74 -6.87
C VAL A 491 17.55 -19.83 -7.76
N LEU A 492 18.07 -21.04 -8.00
CA LEU A 492 19.25 -21.21 -8.85
C LEU A 492 18.98 -20.85 -10.32
N ILE A 493 17.77 -21.14 -10.83
CA ILE A 493 17.32 -20.67 -12.15
C ILE A 493 17.28 -19.14 -12.19
N ALA A 494 16.80 -18.49 -11.14
CA ALA A 494 16.78 -17.04 -11.07
C ALA A 494 18.21 -16.45 -11.00
N VAL A 495 19.11 -17.05 -10.20
CA VAL A 495 20.54 -16.69 -10.13
C VAL A 495 21.19 -16.81 -11.51
N GLN A 496 20.99 -17.92 -12.21
CA GLN A 496 21.52 -18.15 -13.55
C GLN A 496 21.04 -17.11 -14.58
N ASN A 497 19.86 -16.53 -14.37
CA ASN A 497 19.29 -15.55 -15.29
C ASN A 497 19.79 -14.13 -15.10
N LYS A 498 20.59 -13.88 -14.05
CA LYS A 498 21.22 -12.57 -13.82
C LYS A 498 22.12 -12.18 -14.99
N PRO A 499 22.09 -10.90 -15.41
CA PRO A 499 22.90 -10.41 -16.52
C PRO A 499 24.42 -10.48 -16.22
N ASP A 500 24.78 -10.41 -14.94
CA ASP A 500 26.13 -10.31 -14.40
C ASP A 500 26.50 -11.54 -13.54
N LEU A 501 25.98 -12.73 -13.88
CA LEU A 501 26.28 -13.96 -13.15
C LEU A 501 27.80 -14.18 -12.97
N ASP A 502 28.28 -13.97 -11.76
CA ASP A 502 29.65 -14.25 -11.34
C ASP A 502 29.68 -15.49 -10.42
N LEU A 503 30.14 -16.62 -10.96
CA LEU A 503 30.29 -17.84 -10.18
C LEU A 503 31.40 -17.74 -9.13
N ASP A 504 32.38 -16.84 -9.29
CA ASP A 504 33.47 -16.66 -8.31
C ASP A 504 32.96 -16.02 -7.00
N ARG A 505 31.77 -15.40 -7.04
CA ARG A 505 31.06 -14.94 -5.83
C ARG A 505 30.64 -16.12 -4.96
N PHE A 506 30.22 -17.23 -5.55
CA PHE A 506 29.77 -18.43 -4.83
C PHE A 506 30.91 -19.39 -4.55
N PHE A 507 31.88 -19.50 -5.46
CA PHE A 507 32.96 -20.48 -5.36
C PHE A 507 34.28 -19.81 -4.97
N SER A 508 34.98 -20.40 -4.00
CA SER A 508 36.27 -19.87 -3.55
C SER A 508 37.38 -20.26 -4.52
N THR A 509 38.16 -19.28 -4.96
CA THR A 509 39.35 -19.49 -5.79
C THR A 509 40.61 -19.63 -4.93
N PRO A 510 41.61 -20.44 -5.35
CA PRO A 510 41.62 -21.27 -6.57
C PRO A 510 40.79 -22.55 -6.44
N LEU A 511 40.03 -22.88 -7.49
CA LEU A 511 39.25 -24.12 -7.57
C LEU A 511 40.15 -25.30 -7.91
N LEU A 512 40.20 -26.33 -7.08
CA LEU A 512 40.90 -27.59 -7.40
C LEU A 512 39.94 -28.60 -8.04
N ARG A 513 39.38 -28.24 -9.20
CA ARG A 513 38.41 -29.08 -9.94
C ARG A 513 38.92 -30.49 -10.20
N GLU A 514 40.15 -30.63 -10.68
CA GLU A 514 40.74 -31.96 -10.97
C GLU A 514 40.87 -32.84 -9.72
N LYS A 515 40.92 -32.22 -8.54
CA LYS A 515 40.96 -32.89 -7.24
C LYS A 515 39.56 -33.03 -6.62
N GLY A 516 38.51 -32.49 -7.24
CA GLY A 516 37.14 -32.55 -6.74
C GLY A 516 36.91 -31.83 -5.42
N LEU A 517 37.70 -30.80 -5.10
CA LEU A 517 37.55 -29.98 -3.88
C LEU A 517 36.89 -28.64 -4.21
N TYR A 518 35.74 -28.38 -3.58
CA TYR A 518 34.99 -27.14 -3.76
C TYR A 518 34.71 -26.50 -2.41
N MET A 519 34.82 -25.17 -2.35
CA MET A 519 34.38 -24.38 -1.20
C MET A 519 33.36 -23.35 -1.67
N ILE A 520 32.10 -23.56 -1.29
CA ILE A 520 30.98 -22.68 -1.62
C ILE A 520 30.75 -21.69 -0.49
N LYS A 521 30.47 -20.44 -0.83
CA LYS A 521 30.17 -19.34 0.07
C LYS A 521 28.68 -19.07 0.01
N PHE A 522 28.00 -19.17 1.15
CA PHE A 522 26.62 -18.73 1.34
C PHE A 522 26.58 -17.52 2.26
N ASN A 523 25.54 -16.71 2.10
CA ASN A 523 25.18 -15.68 3.05
C ASN A 523 24.07 -16.21 3.97
N TYR A 524 24.42 -16.70 5.14
CA TYR A 524 23.41 -17.17 6.09
C TYR A 524 23.26 -16.18 7.23
N LYS A 525 22.11 -15.49 7.25
CA LYS A 525 21.75 -14.53 8.30
C LYS A 525 22.82 -13.45 8.55
N GLY A 526 23.40 -12.98 7.44
CA GLY A 526 24.50 -12.02 7.36
C GLY A 526 25.87 -12.52 7.78
N THR A 527 25.99 -13.79 8.12
CA THR A 527 27.29 -14.45 8.28
C THR A 527 27.64 -15.13 6.97
N LYS A 528 28.90 -14.98 6.52
CA LYS A 528 29.42 -15.74 5.38
C LYS A 528 29.68 -17.17 5.84
N ALA A 529 28.80 -18.10 5.46
CA ALA A 529 28.97 -19.51 5.68
C ALA A 529 29.84 -20.08 4.55
N GLN A 530 30.92 -20.77 4.90
CA GLN A 530 31.78 -21.46 3.94
C GLN A 530 31.56 -22.96 4.07
N VAL A 531 31.15 -23.61 2.99
CA VAL A 531 30.85 -25.03 2.95
C VAL A 531 31.79 -25.72 2.00
N ILE A 532 32.63 -26.58 2.55
CA ILE A 532 33.57 -27.40 1.79
C ILE A 532 32.90 -28.71 1.46
N ILE A 533 32.92 -29.11 0.19
CA ILE A 533 32.39 -30.39 -0.27
C ILE A 533 33.36 -31.05 -1.24
N ASP A 534 33.21 -32.37 -1.39
CA ASP A 534 33.73 -33.07 -2.54
C ASP A 534 32.73 -33.09 -3.71
N SER A 535 33.25 -33.35 -4.91
CA SER A 535 32.48 -33.39 -6.17
C SER A 535 31.62 -34.64 -6.40
N SER A 536 31.50 -35.53 -5.40
CA SER A 536 30.73 -36.77 -5.55
C SER A 536 29.23 -36.48 -5.46
N VAL A 537 28.49 -36.75 -6.53
CA VAL A 537 27.04 -36.57 -6.63
C VAL A 537 26.32 -37.93 -6.54
N PRO A 538 25.23 -38.01 -5.77
CA PRO A 538 24.46 -39.24 -5.58
C PRO A 538 23.55 -39.56 -6.77
N TYR A 539 23.60 -40.81 -7.25
CA TYR A 539 22.75 -41.34 -8.31
C TYR A 539 22.02 -42.59 -7.85
N VAL A 540 20.75 -42.72 -8.23
CA VAL A 540 19.99 -43.97 -8.14
C VAL A 540 19.82 -44.49 -9.55
N GLU A 541 20.42 -45.64 -9.84
CA GLU A 541 20.50 -46.22 -11.18
C GLU A 541 21.17 -45.30 -12.20
N ARG A 542 20.39 -44.50 -12.94
CA ARG A 542 20.86 -43.55 -13.97
C ARG A 542 20.43 -42.11 -13.72
N ASP A 543 19.60 -41.88 -12.71
CA ASP A 543 19.04 -40.57 -12.41
C ASP A 543 19.74 -39.98 -11.17
N SER A 544 20.09 -38.70 -11.26
CA SER A 544 20.66 -37.97 -10.13
C SER A 544 19.61 -37.88 -9.02
N LEU A 545 20.03 -37.99 -7.76
CA LEU A 545 19.15 -37.66 -6.63
C LEU A 545 19.02 -36.14 -6.46
N LEU A 546 19.99 -35.37 -6.96
CA LEU A 546 20.06 -33.91 -6.93
C LEU A 546 19.67 -33.29 -8.29
N LEU A 547 19.47 -31.98 -8.32
CA LEU A 547 19.40 -31.16 -9.51
C LEU A 547 20.56 -31.46 -10.44
N GLU A 548 20.28 -31.68 -11.72
CA GLU A 548 21.31 -31.95 -12.71
C GLU A 548 21.03 -31.27 -14.04
N PRO A 549 22.08 -30.93 -14.82
CA PRO A 549 21.89 -30.37 -16.14
C PRO A 549 21.21 -31.38 -17.08
N THR A 550 20.43 -30.86 -18.03
CA THR A 550 19.81 -31.68 -19.09
C THR A 550 20.84 -32.32 -20.02
N LYS A 551 22.04 -31.74 -20.15
CA LYS A 551 23.12 -32.21 -21.03
C LYS A 551 24.39 -32.52 -20.22
N ARG A 552 25.09 -33.60 -20.58
CA ARG A 552 26.39 -33.94 -19.94
C ARG A 552 27.50 -32.94 -20.26
N ALA A 553 27.46 -32.30 -21.42
CA ALA A 553 28.41 -31.25 -21.81
C ALA A 553 28.11 -29.87 -21.19
N SER A 554 27.13 -29.80 -20.27
CA SER A 554 26.68 -28.55 -19.67
C SER A 554 27.69 -27.95 -18.70
N SER A 555 27.75 -26.62 -18.67
CA SER A 555 28.46 -25.88 -17.62
C SER A 555 27.70 -25.83 -16.30
N THR A 556 26.40 -26.16 -16.27
CA THR A 556 25.51 -25.90 -15.11
C THR A 556 25.49 -27.03 -14.08
N PHE A 557 26.44 -27.97 -14.14
CA PHE A 557 26.58 -28.99 -13.09
C PHE A 557 26.97 -28.41 -11.71
N TRP A 558 27.32 -27.13 -11.64
CA TRP A 558 27.46 -26.40 -10.38
C TRP A 558 26.17 -26.38 -9.56
N PHE A 559 24.99 -26.55 -10.17
CA PHE A 559 23.71 -26.68 -9.45
C PHE A 559 23.76 -27.85 -8.46
N SER A 560 24.21 -29.03 -8.92
CA SER A 560 24.32 -30.23 -8.10
C SER A 560 25.31 -30.04 -6.94
N LEU A 561 26.38 -29.29 -7.17
CA LEU A 561 27.39 -28.98 -6.16
C LEU A 561 26.84 -28.00 -5.11
N ILE A 562 26.13 -26.97 -5.53
CA ILE A 562 25.50 -26.02 -4.61
C ILE A 562 24.44 -26.72 -3.77
N GLU A 563 23.58 -27.52 -4.39
CA GLU A 563 22.56 -28.27 -3.66
C GLU A 563 23.18 -29.25 -2.66
N LYS A 564 24.25 -29.96 -3.04
CA LYS A 564 25.01 -30.80 -2.10
C LYS A 564 25.57 -29.99 -0.92
N ALA A 565 26.09 -28.78 -1.17
CA ALA A 565 26.57 -27.91 -0.11
C ALA A 565 25.43 -27.41 0.80
N ILE A 566 24.25 -27.13 0.24
CA ILE A 566 23.05 -26.80 1.03
C ILE A 566 22.65 -28.01 1.89
N ALA A 567 22.63 -29.22 1.33
CA ALA A 567 22.34 -30.44 2.07
C ALA A 567 23.31 -30.65 3.23
N LYS A 568 24.61 -30.45 3.00
CA LYS A 568 25.64 -30.51 4.06
C LYS A 568 25.41 -29.45 5.13
N MET A 569 25.11 -28.22 4.73
CA MET A 569 24.82 -27.12 5.66
C MET A 569 23.56 -27.40 6.49
N PHE A 570 22.58 -28.09 5.91
CA PHE A 570 21.36 -28.54 6.58
C PHE A 570 21.55 -29.88 7.31
N GLY A 571 22.73 -30.48 7.20
CA GLY A 571 23.15 -31.69 7.89
C GLY A 571 22.73 -33.01 7.25
N SER A 572 21.93 -33.00 6.17
CA SER A 572 21.46 -34.22 5.49
C SER A 572 20.83 -33.92 4.13
N TYR A 573 20.78 -34.92 3.24
CA TYR A 573 20.06 -34.84 1.97
C TYR A 573 18.54 -34.78 2.17
N ALA A 574 17.98 -35.58 3.08
CA ALA A 574 16.56 -35.57 3.41
C ALA A 574 16.07 -34.21 3.95
N GLN A 575 16.96 -33.37 4.50
CA GLN A 575 16.58 -32.02 4.95
C GLN A 575 16.28 -31.06 3.79
N LEU A 576 16.70 -31.38 2.56
CA LEU A 576 16.34 -30.58 1.39
C LEU A 576 14.82 -30.54 1.17
N ASP A 577 14.09 -31.60 1.50
CA ASP A 577 12.60 -31.64 1.44
C ASP A 577 11.91 -30.62 2.34
N ASN A 578 12.63 -30.13 3.36
CA ASN A 578 12.12 -29.13 4.28
C ASN A 578 12.24 -27.71 3.73
N CYS A 579 12.96 -27.51 2.62
CA CYS A 579 13.15 -26.23 1.94
C CYS A 579 11.91 -25.89 1.10
N GLY A 580 10.79 -25.68 1.78
CA GLY A 580 9.48 -25.57 1.11
C GLY A 580 9.35 -24.32 0.24
N LEU A 581 10.05 -23.23 0.58
CA LEU A 581 9.84 -21.91 -0.02
C LEU A 581 11.14 -21.25 -0.50
N PRO A 582 11.07 -20.44 -1.58
CA PRO A 582 12.19 -19.62 -2.03
C PRO A 582 12.72 -18.66 -0.96
N SER A 583 11.88 -18.23 0.00
CA SER A 583 12.30 -17.33 1.09
C SER A 583 13.44 -17.88 1.93
N ASP A 584 13.56 -19.19 2.03
CA ASP A 584 14.54 -19.86 2.89
C ASP A 584 15.89 -19.97 2.18
N ILE A 585 15.86 -19.89 0.85
CA ILE A 585 17.00 -20.14 -0.04
C ILE A 585 17.56 -18.84 -0.63
N ILE A 586 16.72 -17.89 -1.04
CA ILE A 586 17.14 -16.60 -1.62
C ILE A 586 18.22 -15.90 -0.77
N PRO A 587 18.08 -15.77 0.57
CA PRO A 587 19.07 -15.09 1.39
C PRO A 587 20.47 -15.72 1.36
N LEU A 588 20.58 -17.02 1.01
CA LEU A 588 21.86 -17.71 0.87
C LEU A 588 22.72 -17.14 -0.27
N PHE A 589 22.08 -16.57 -1.29
CA PHE A 589 22.74 -16.06 -2.48
C PHE A 589 22.87 -14.53 -2.46
N GLU A 590 21.90 -13.84 -1.86
CA GLU A 590 21.79 -12.39 -1.91
C GLU A 590 21.72 -11.71 -0.54
N LYS A 591 22.26 -10.48 -0.47
CA LYS A 591 22.32 -9.65 0.75
C LYS A 591 21.22 -8.59 0.82
N GLY A 592 20.39 -8.48 -0.21
CA GLY A 592 19.35 -7.46 -0.32
C GLY A 592 18.15 -7.67 0.60
N VAL A 593 17.11 -6.85 0.39
CA VAL A 593 15.85 -6.93 1.16
C VAL A 593 14.92 -7.93 0.51
N LEU A 594 14.74 -9.08 1.17
CA LEU A 594 13.75 -10.06 0.75
C LEU A 594 12.35 -9.56 1.12
N ARG A 595 11.58 -9.17 0.10
CA ARG A 595 10.16 -8.87 0.20
C ARG A 595 9.35 -10.09 -0.15
N CYS A 596 8.34 -10.41 0.66
CA CYS A 596 7.35 -11.43 0.39
C CYS A 596 5.99 -10.77 0.25
N TYR A 597 5.33 -10.98 -0.88
CA TYR A 597 4.00 -10.45 -1.15
C TYR A 597 3.01 -11.62 -1.15
N TYR A 598 2.02 -11.55 -0.25
CA TYR A 598 0.94 -12.54 -0.19
C TYR A 598 -0.23 -12.09 -1.09
N MET A 599 -0.36 -12.74 -2.24
CA MET A 599 -1.25 -12.34 -3.35
C MET A 599 -2.75 -12.38 -3.02
N GLN A 600 -3.13 -13.01 -1.91
CA GLN A 600 -4.54 -13.12 -1.50
C GLN A 600 -5.07 -11.89 -0.75
N THR A 601 -4.17 -11.05 -0.24
CA THR A 601 -4.54 -9.83 0.48
C THR A 601 -5.05 -8.77 -0.48
N ASP A 602 -6.05 -8.00 -0.04
CA ASP A 602 -6.62 -6.94 -0.85
C ASP A 602 -5.60 -5.80 -1.05
N GLU A 603 -4.69 -5.60 -0.09
CA GLU A 603 -3.58 -4.66 -0.18
C GLU A 603 -2.66 -4.94 -1.37
N ILE A 604 -2.20 -6.18 -1.53
CA ILE A 604 -1.30 -6.54 -2.64
C ILE A 604 -2.01 -6.41 -3.99
N ARG A 605 -3.33 -6.63 -4.04
CA ARG A 605 -4.12 -6.43 -5.26
C ARG A 605 -4.22 -4.97 -5.63
N GLU A 606 -4.41 -4.06 -4.67
CA GLU A 606 -4.36 -2.62 -4.91
C GLU A 606 -2.98 -2.19 -5.46
N ILE A 607 -1.90 -2.70 -4.84
CA ILE A 607 -0.51 -2.46 -5.28
C ILE A 607 -0.27 -3.01 -6.69
N ALA A 608 -0.89 -4.13 -7.06
CA ALA A 608 -0.80 -4.68 -8.40
C ALA A 608 -1.62 -3.86 -9.42
N GLU A 609 -2.83 -3.43 -9.07
CA GLU A 609 -3.68 -2.64 -9.98
C GLU A 609 -3.12 -1.24 -10.27
N THR A 610 -2.30 -0.71 -9.37
CA THR A 610 -1.54 0.55 -9.55
C THR A 610 -0.25 0.35 -10.35
N GLY A 611 0.13 -0.89 -10.70
CA GLY A 611 1.37 -1.23 -11.40
C GLY A 611 2.61 -1.24 -10.49
N ILE A 612 2.46 -0.92 -9.20
CA ILE A 612 3.58 -0.86 -8.24
C ILE A 612 4.20 -2.25 -8.06
N LEU A 613 3.38 -3.30 -7.92
CA LEU A 613 3.89 -4.67 -7.73
C LEU A 613 4.72 -5.12 -8.93
N PHE A 614 4.21 -4.89 -10.15
CA PHE A 614 4.92 -5.24 -11.37
C PHE A 614 6.25 -4.49 -11.47
N ASN A 615 6.24 -3.19 -11.21
CA ASN A 615 7.45 -2.37 -11.18
C ASN A 615 8.45 -2.86 -10.12
N GLN A 616 7.99 -3.29 -8.95
CA GLN A 616 8.86 -3.85 -7.91
C GLN A 616 9.52 -5.15 -8.35
N ILE A 617 8.77 -6.06 -8.99
CA ILE A 617 9.32 -7.31 -9.55
C ILE A 617 10.29 -7.00 -10.69
N TYR A 618 9.90 -6.12 -11.61
CA TYR A 618 10.71 -5.67 -12.75
C TYR A 618 12.03 -5.06 -12.26
N ASN A 619 11.98 -4.13 -11.30
CA ASN A 619 13.15 -3.49 -10.74
C ASN A 619 14.04 -4.48 -9.99
N ALA A 620 13.46 -5.43 -9.25
CA ALA A 620 14.25 -6.46 -8.58
C ALA A 620 15.05 -7.28 -9.60
N ILE A 621 14.45 -7.70 -10.71
CA ILE A 621 15.15 -8.48 -11.75
C ILE A 621 16.21 -7.63 -12.48
N ASN A 622 15.87 -6.40 -12.88
CA ASN A 622 16.76 -5.56 -13.67
C ASN A 622 17.91 -4.93 -12.86
N ASN A 623 17.76 -4.79 -11.55
CA ASN A 623 18.83 -4.35 -10.66
C ASN A 623 19.77 -5.49 -10.23
N GLY A 624 19.70 -6.65 -10.90
CA GLY A 624 20.53 -7.82 -10.56
C GLY A 624 20.07 -8.55 -9.30
N GLY A 625 18.84 -8.32 -8.83
CA GLY A 625 18.21 -9.07 -7.74
C GLY A 625 17.66 -10.43 -8.17
N ILE A 626 16.83 -11.04 -7.32
CA ILE A 626 16.17 -12.33 -7.59
C ILE A 626 14.68 -12.19 -7.36
N ALA A 627 13.87 -12.79 -8.25
CA ALA A 627 12.44 -12.89 -8.08
C ALA A 627 11.96 -14.34 -8.27
N CYS A 628 11.15 -14.83 -7.33
CA CYS A 628 10.56 -16.16 -7.35
C CYS A 628 9.08 -16.08 -6.98
N ALA A 629 8.31 -17.11 -7.35
CA ALA A 629 6.89 -17.23 -7.02
C ALA A 629 6.57 -18.63 -6.53
N THR A 630 5.61 -18.72 -5.61
CA THR A 630 5.08 -20.00 -5.11
C THR A 630 3.61 -20.13 -5.44
N ARG A 631 3.27 -21.25 -6.06
CA ARG A 631 1.90 -21.72 -6.28
C ARG A 631 1.59 -22.80 -5.24
N VAL A 632 0.45 -22.64 -4.58
CA VAL A 632 -0.05 -23.61 -3.60
C VAL A 632 -1.39 -24.14 -4.10
N THR A 633 -1.46 -25.44 -4.31
CA THR A 633 -2.66 -26.17 -4.72
C THR A 633 -2.92 -27.32 -3.72
N ALA A 634 -4.08 -27.97 -3.83
CA ALA A 634 -4.36 -29.20 -3.06
C ALA A 634 -3.33 -30.32 -3.32
N GLU A 635 -2.73 -30.34 -4.52
CA GLU A 635 -1.68 -31.30 -4.90
C GLU A 635 -0.31 -30.99 -4.27
N GLY A 636 -0.14 -29.79 -3.68
CA GLY A 636 1.07 -29.39 -2.98
C GLY A 636 1.62 -28.03 -3.40
N ILE A 637 2.91 -27.85 -3.16
CA ILE A 637 3.63 -26.58 -3.38
C ILE A 637 4.50 -26.72 -4.64
N SER A 638 4.47 -25.70 -5.50
CA SER A 638 5.32 -25.57 -6.67
C SER A 638 6.01 -24.20 -6.67
N ASN A 639 7.31 -24.19 -6.90
CA ASN A 639 8.12 -22.96 -6.89
C ASN A 639 8.66 -22.65 -8.29
N TYR A 640 8.70 -21.37 -8.63
CA TYR A 640 9.06 -20.88 -9.97
C TYR A 640 9.97 -19.66 -9.86
N ALA A 641 10.99 -19.60 -10.70
CA ALA A 641 11.77 -18.39 -10.95
C ALA A 641 10.95 -17.44 -11.81
N ILE A 642 10.97 -16.14 -11.50
CA ILE A 642 10.49 -15.10 -12.41
C ILE A 642 11.72 -14.62 -13.19
N THR A 643 11.82 -15.02 -14.46
CA THR A 643 13.02 -14.81 -15.28
C THR A 643 12.95 -13.52 -16.10
N ASN A 644 11.74 -13.02 -16.37
CA ASN A 644 11.55 -11.79 -17.14
C ASN A 644 10.19 -11.14 -16.84
N CYS A 645 10.11 -9.84 -17.10
CA CYS A 645 8.91 -9.01 -17.01
C CYS A 645 8.71 -8.30 -18.36
N ILE A 646 7.54 -8.45 -18.97
CA ILE A 646 7.25 -7.95 -20.31
C ILE A 646 6.04 -7.02 -20.26
N TYR A 647 6.24 -5.80 -20.77
CA TYR A 647 5.12 -4.93 -21.18
C TYR A 647 4.74 -5.28 -22.62
N GLU A 648 3.51 -5.71 -22.82
CA GLU A 648 2.97 -5.90 -24.16
C GLU A 648 2.44 -4.59 -24.75
N SER A 649 2.24 -4.55 -26.07
CA SER A 649 1.75 -3.37 -26.81
C SER A 649 0.46 -2.79 -26.26
N ASP A 650 -0.36 -3.63 -25.62
CA ASP A 650 -1.69 -3.29 -25.14
C ASP A 650 -1.67 -2.83 -23.68
N SER A 651 -0.48 -2.48 -23.15
CA SER A 651 -0.25 -2.19 -21.72
C SER A 651 -0.56 -3.37 -20.80
N THR A 652 -0.63 -4.59 -21.34
CA THR A 652 -0.77 -5.82 -20.55
C THR A 652 0.58 -6.20 -19.95
N GLU A 653 0.62 -6.24 -18.63
CA GLU A 653 1.76 -6.64 -17.83
C GLU A 653 1.81 -8.17 -17.74
N SER A 654 2.93 -8.76 -18.18
CA SER A 654 3.13 -10.20 -18.21
C SER A 654 4.44 -10.60 -17.56
N LEU A 655 4.42 -11.72 -16.83
CA LEU A 655 5.59 -12.33 -16.20
C LEU A 655 5.98 -13.59 -16.97
N VAL A 656 7.28 -13.82 -17.14
CA VAL A 656 7.84 -15.08 -17.63
C VAL A 656 8.37 -15.86 -16.45
N LEU A 657 7.83 -17.06 -16.24
CA LEU A 657 8.20 -17.94 -15.15
C LEU A 657 8.82 -19.21 -15.67
N LYS A 658 9.77 -19.74 -14.89
CA LYS A 658 10.45 -21.00 -15.16
C LYS A 658 10.56 -21.84 -13.89
N GLY A 659 10.17 -23.11 -13.95
CA GLY A 659 10.23 -24.03 -12.82
C GLY A 659 10.31 -25.48 -13.26
N MET A 660 10.54 -26.36 -12.29
CA MET A 660 10.71 -27.80 -12.52
C MET A 660 9.37 -28.48 -12.78
N LYS A 661 8.37 -28.14 -11.97
CA LYS A 661 6.98 -28.59 -12.16
C LYS A 661 6.34 -27.88 -13.34
N LYS A 662 5.75 -28.65 -14.23
CA LYS A 662 5.03 -28.13 -15.39
C LYS A 662 3.80 -27.35 -14.95
N TYR A 663 3.67 -26.11 -15.39
CA TYR A 663 2.41 -25.36 -15.34
C TYR A 663 1.76 -25.42 -16.72
N LYS A 664 0.54 -25.96 -16.79
CA LYS A 664 -0.18 -26.18 -18.06
C LYS A 664 0.69 -26.90 -19.12
N GLY A 665 1.46 -27.89 -18.68
CA GLY A 665 2.32 -28.72 -19.53
C GLY A 665 3.70 -28.13 -19.90
N LYS A 666 4.03 -26.91 -19.46
CA LYS A 666 5.30 -26.24 -19.77
C LYS A 666 6.13 -25.93 -18.52
N THR A 667 7.44 -26.06 -18.63
CA THR A 667 8.41 -25.69 -17.57
C THR A 667 8.75 -24.20 -17.60
N GLU A 668 8.68 -23.58 -18.77
CA GLU A 668 8.79 -22.14 -18.97
C GLU A 668 7.52 -21.61 -19.64
N PHE A 669 6.91 -20.60 -19.05
CA PHE A 669 5.63 -20.07 -19.50
C PHE A 669 5.50 -18.58 -19.19
N LYS A 670 4.71 -17.92 -20.03
CA LYS A 670 4.31 -16.53 -19.86
C LYS A 670 2.90 -16.49 -19.27
N VAL A 671 2.69 -15.62 -18.30
CA VAL A 671 1.40 -15.44 -17.61
C VAL A 671 1.12 -13.95 -17.47
N SER A 672 -0.13 -13.53 -17.67
CA SER A 672 -0.52 -12.14 -17.38
C SER A 672 -0.50 -11.89 -15.86
N LEU A 673 -0.27 -10.64 -15.44
CA LEU A 673 -0.28 -10.30 -14.02
C LEU A 673 -1.61 -10.68 -13.36
N ASP A 674 -2.74 -10.50 -14.04
CA ASP A 674 -4.06 -10.89 -13.52
C ASP A 674 -4.17 -12.40 -13.24
N THR A 675 -3.70 -13.24 -14.17
CA THR A 675 -3.68 -14.71 -13.99
C THR A 675 -2.65 -15.11 -12.92
N PHE A 676 -1.57 -14.35 -12.82
CA PHE A 676 -0.55 -14.57 -11.82
C PHE A 676 -1.09 -14.32 -10.40
N LEU A 677 -1.82 -13.22 -10.20
CA LEU A 677 -2.47 -12.87 -8.91
C LEU A 677 -3.53 -13.89 -8.48
N SER A 678 -4.17 -14.60 -9.43
CA SER A 678 -5.15 -15.66 -9.10
C SER A 678 -4.48 -16.99 -8.76
N ASP A 679 -3.46 -17.37 -9.53
CA ASP A 679 -2.92 -18.73 -9.49
C ASP A 679 -1.77 -18.90 -8.50
N PHE A 680 -1.10 -17.82 -8.13
CA PHE A 680 0.06 -17.84 -7.24
C PHE A 680 -0.30 -17.26 -5.87
N ARG A 681 0.31 -17.80 -4.82
CA ARG A 681 0.04 -17.35 -3.45
C ARG A 681 1.10 -16.36 -2.95
N PHE A 682 2.36 -16.60 -3.30
CA PHE A 682 3.47 -15.78 -2.82
C PHE A 682 4.36 -15.33 -3.98
N VAL A 683 4.84 -14.10 -3.90
CA VAL A 683 5.98 -13.60 -4.67
C VAL A 683 7.08 -13.21 -3.70
N TYR A 684 8.30 -13.62 -4.02
CA TYR A 684 9.50 -13.25 -3.31
C TYR A 684 10.34 -12.40 -4.24
N THR A 685 10.72 -11.20 -3.81
CA THR A 685 11.69 -10.37 -4.53
C THR A 685 12.78 -9.98 -3.57
N ILE A 686 14.04 -10.17 -3.95
CA ILE A 686 15.17 -9.54 -3.27
C ILE A 686 15.76 -8.49 -4.20
N ASN A 687 15.83 -7.26 -3.72
CA ASN A 687 16.47 -6.17 -4.44
C ASN A 687 17.79 -5.87 -3.72
N ASP A 688 18.90 -5.99 -4.46
CA ASP A 688 20.20 -5.54 -4.01
C ASP A 688 20.27 -4.08 -4.44
N TYR A 689 19.87 -3.13 -3.58
CA TYR A 689 19.81 -1.70 -3.90
C TYR A 689 21.24 -1.17 -4.10
N PRO A 690 21.82 -1.23 -5.31
CA PRO A 690 23.27 -1.13 -5.45
C PRO A 690 23.74 0.32 -5.28
N THR A 691 22.82 1.27 -5.50
CA THR A 691 23.01 2.71 -5.36
C THR A 691 22.75 3.22 -3.94
N TRP A 692 22.29 2.37 -3.02
CA TRP A 692 21.98 2.76 -1.66
C TRP A 692 23.12 2.39 -0.72
N TYR A 693 23.28 3.16 0.34
CA TYR A 693 24.20 2.83 1.43
C TYR A 693 23.58 1.71 2.26
N LEU A 694 24.37 0.68 2.59
CA LEU A 694 23.95 -0.39 3.48
C LEU A 694 24.73 -0.29 4.80
N TYR A 695 23.99 -0.25 5.90
CA TYR A 695 24.54 -0.31 7.25
C TYR A 695 24.07 -1.60 7.93
N GLU A 696 25.01 -2.36 8.46
CA GLU A 696 24.73 -3.56 9.24
C GLU A 696 25.00 -3.29 10.71
N LEU A 697 23.96 -3.43 11.55
CA LEU A 697 24.01 -3.29 13.00
C LEU A 697 23.77 -4.66 13.64
N LYS A 698 24.77 -5.20 14.33
CA LYS A 698 24.63 -6.49 15.03
C LYS A 698 24.32 -6.28 16.50
N PHE A 699 23.31 -6.97 17.00
CA PHE A 699 22.90 -6.96 18.40
C PHE A 699 22.86 -8.36 18.97
N SER A 700 23.18 -8.48 20.24
CA SER A 700 23.07 -9.72 21.02
C SER A 700 22.34 -9.40 22.31
N PHE A 701 21.19 -10.03 22.52
CA PHE A 701 20.35 -9.90 23.71
C PHE A 701 20.50 -11.17 24.55
N SER A 702 20.90 -11.03 25.82
CA SER A 702 21.03 -12.17 26.74
C SER A 702 19.72 -12.42 27.50
N ALA A 703 19.32 -13.69 27.61
CA ALA A 703 18.11 -14.12 28.32
C ALA A 703 18.18 -13.90 29.85
N GLN A 704 19.38 -13.78 30.43
CA GLN A 704 19.55 -13.73 31.89
C GLN A 704 19.54 -12.30 32.46
N GLU A 705 19.79 -11.29 31.64
CA GLU A 705 20.11 -9.94 32.13
C GLU A 705 19.06 -8.89 31.75
N GLU A 706 18.29 -9.11 30.68
CA GLU A 706 17.32 -8.12 30.23
C GLU A 706 15.98 -8.30 30.92
N LYS A 707 15.41 -7.17 31.36
CA LYS A 707 14.03 -7.07 31.81
C LYS A 707 13.16 -6.61 30.65
N GLU A 708 11.86 -6.88 30.74
CA GLU A 708 10.92 -6.48 29.70
C GLU A 708 10.91 -4.95 29.64
N VAL A 709 11.31 -4.41 28.49
CA VAL A 709 11.32 -2.97 28.24
C VAL A 709 10.08 -2.63 27.44
N ASP A 710 9.35 -1.61 27.89
CA ASP A 710 8.18 -1.10 27.20
C ASP A 710 8.24 0.43 27.21
N PRO A 711 8.28 1.07 26.04
CA PRO A 711 8.41 2.52 25.98
C PRO A 711 7.19 3.27 26.52
N TYR A 712 6.07 2.57 26.75
CA TYR A 712 4.79 3.17 27.13
C TYR A 712 4.35 2.82 28.57
N ASP A 713 4.87 1.74 29.16
CA ASP A 713 4.48 1.28 30.50
C ASP A 713 5.53 1.70 31.54
N GLU A 714 5.16 2.63 32.42
CA GLU A 714 6.02 3.12 33.50
C GLU A 714 6.41 2.02 34.51
N SER A 715 5.63 0.93 34.59
CA SER A 715 5.93 -0.20 35.48
C SER A 715 7.02 -1.13 34.95
N LYS A 716 7.35 -1.03 33.66
CA LYS A 716 8.40 -1.79 32.98
C LYS A 716 9.69 -0.99 32.87
N GLU A 717 10.79 -1.63 32.51
CA GLU A 717 12.07 -0.93 32.42
C GLU A 717 12.10 0.12 31.30
N SER A 718 12.97 1.11 31.49
CA SER A 718 13.18 2.24 30.58
C SER A 718 13.85 1.83 29.27
N LEU A 719 13.63 2.60 28.19
CA LEU A 719 14.43 2.49 26.96
C LEU A 719 15.91 2.85 27.16
N LEU A 720 16.30 3.44 28.29
CA LEU A 720 17.71 3.64 28.63
C LEU A 720 18.45 2.32 28.86
N GLU A 721 17.73 1.25 29.20
CA GLU A 721 18.31 -0.07 29.44
C GLU A 721 18.60 -0.84 28.15
N VAL A 722 18.23 -0.29 26.98
CA VAL A 722 18.54 -0.88 25.66
C VAL A 722 19.45 0.03 24.84
N PRO A 723 20.21 -0.50 23.86
CA PRO A 723 21.07 0.31 23.00
C PRO A 723 20.28 1.40 22.27
N ASN A 724 20.71 2.64 22.47
CA ASN A 724 20.21 3.80 21.76
C ASN A 724 21.26 4.25 20.72
N ILE A 725 20.86 4.37 19.47
CA ILE A 725 21.74 4.74 18.36
C ILE A 725 21.22 6.03 17.73
N ALA A 726 22.00 7.09 17.82
CA ALA A 726 21.71 8.30 17.07
C ALA A 726 22.04 8.09 15.58
N ILE A 727 21.07 8.38 14.72
CA ILE A 727 21.13 8.31 13.26
C ILE A 727 20.94 9.70 12.69
N ARG A 728 21.93 10.21 11.96
CA ARG A 728 21.86 11.51 11.30
C ARG A 728 21.93 11.35 9.79
N CYS A 729 20.92 11.83 9.09
CA CYS A 729 20.93 11.92 7.63
C CYS A 729 21.81 13.11 7.19
N ILE A 730 22.83 12.87 6.37
CA ILE A 730 23.73 13.93 5.89
C ILE A 730 22.99 14.87 4.93
N LYS A 731 22.13 14.31 4.07
CA LYS A 731 21.28 15.06 3.15
C LYS A 731 19.84 15.12 3.67
N ASN A 732 19.16 16.20 3.31
CA ASN A 732 17.72 16.34 3.56
C ASN A 732 16.95 15.30 2.75
N ASP A 733 15.81 14.89 3.28
CA ASP A 733 14.84 13.97 2.67
C ASP A 733 15.49 12.65 2.28
N ASN A 734 15.43 11.71 3.22
CA ASN A 734 16.06 10.42 3.08
C ASN A 734 15.04 9.32 3.23
N HIS A 735 15.05 8.36 2.31
CA HIS A 735 14.25 7.16 2.40
C HIS A 735 15.11 6.06 3.01
N LEU A 736 14.63 5.51 4.12
CA LEU A 736 15.25 4.39 4.82
C LEU A 736 14.41 3.14 4.65
N LEU A 737 15.11 2.03 4.47
CA LEU A 737 14.53 0.69 4.53
C LEU A 737 15.28 -0.02 5.65
N ILE A 738 14.57 -0.47 6.69
CA ILE A 738 15.17 -1.11 7.86
C ILE A 738 14.65 -2.52 7.97
N GLY A 739 15.52 -3.51 7.84
CA GLY A 739 15.19 -4.92 8.03
C GLY A 739 15.83 -5.48 9.30
N CYS A 740 15.13 -6.35 10.02
CA CYS A 740 15.69 -7.14 11.11
C CYS A 740 15.78 -8.61 10.71
N GLN A 741 16.98 -9.18 10.74
CA GLN A 741 17.21 -10.60 10.50
C GLN A 741 17.62 -11.29 11.81
N HIS A 742 16.76 -12.17 12.31
CA HIS A 742 17.05 -12.97 13.50
C HIS A 742 18.03 -14.10 13.17
N GLN A 743 19.24 -14.06 13.73
CA GLN A 743 20.22 -15.15 13.60
C GLN A 743 19.71 -16.45 14.22
N PHE A 744 18.94 -16.36 15.30
CA PHE A 744 18.37 -17.49 16.06
C PHE A 744 16.85 -17.35 16.17
N PRO A 745 16.08 -18.45 16.29
CA PRO A 745 14.67 -18.35 16.68
C PRO A 745 14.60 -17.61 18.02
N GLY A 746 14.04 -16.41 18.00
CA GLY A 746 14.15 -15.46 19.09
C GLY A 746 12.90 -14.61 19.21
N SER A 747 12.72 -14.01 20.38
CA SER A 747 11.57 -13.18 20.69
C SER A 747 11.43 -12.03 19.69
N PRO A 748 10.18 -11.56 19.44
CA PRO A 748 9.94 -10.38 18.62
C PRO A 748 10.80 -9.20 19.08
N VAL A 749 11.37 -8.48 18.11
CA VAL A 749 12.09 -7.23 18.35
C VAL A 749 11.28 -6.10 17.77
N SER A 750 11.20 -4.98 18.47
CA SER A 750 10.58 -3.75 18.01
C SER A 750 11.67 -2.69 17.82
N ALA A 751 11.62 -1.96 16.71
CA ALA A 751 12.44 -0.76 16.53
C ALA A 751 11.60 0.48 16.76
N TYR A 752 12.15 1.44 17.48
CA TYR A 752 11.60 2.76 17.70
C TYR A 752 12.58 3.80 17.20
N LEU A 753 12.22 4.55 16.18
CA LEU A 753 13.00 5.67 15.66
C LEU A 753 12.34 6.97 16.09
N VAL A 754 12.92 7.65 17.07
CA VAL A 754 12.36 8.84 17.72
C VAL A 754 13.17 10.06 17.33
N TYR A 755 12.51 11.14 16.92
CA TYR A 755 13.16 12.41 16.72
C TYR A 755 13.33 13.15 18.05
N ASN A 756 14.52 13.02 18.64
CA ASN A 756 14.85 13.66 19.92
C ASN A 756 16.25 14.28 19.92
N TYR A 757 16.71 14.74 18.76
CA TYR A 757 18.00 15.40 18.58
C TYR A 757 19.20 14.50 18.93
N GLY A 758 19.07 13.19 18.71
CA GLY A 758 20.11 12.20 18.99
C GLY A 758 20.43 12.04 20.46
N ARG A 759 19.46 12.27 21.35
CA ARG A 759 19.62 12.03 22.79
C ARG A 759 19.14 10.62 23.14
N PRO A 760 19.62 9.99 24.22
CA PRO A 760 19.03 8.75 24.72
C PRO A 760 17.52 8.90 24.93
N ILE A 761 16.76 7.86 24.61
CA ILE A 761 15.32 7.81 24.86
C ILE A 761 15.11 7.06 26.17
N ASP A 762 14.42 7.69 27.12
CA ASP A 762 13.94 7.02 28.34
C ASP A 762 12.55 6.44 28.12
N ARG A 763 11.63 7.29 27.70
CA ARG A 763 10.27 6.92 27.31
C ARG A 763 9.89 7.60 26.00
N ILE A 764 8.92 7.02 25.32
CA ILE A 764 8.31 7.64 24.15
C ILE A 764 7.11 8.45 24.65
N TYR A 765 7.31 9.76 24.75
CA TYR A 765 6.25 10.68 25.13
C TYR A 765 5.45 11.13 23.90
N VAL A 766 4.15 11.30 24.11
CA VAL A 766 3.19 11.86 23.16
C VAL A 766 3.66 13.25 22.68
N GLY A 767 3.60 13.52 21.37
CA GLY A 767 4.00 14.81 20.76
C GLY A 767 5.40 14.84 20.12
N ARG A 768 6.22 13.81 20.31
CA ARG A 768 7.50 13.69 19.58
C ARG A 768 7.27 12.91 18.29
N ASP A 769 7.75 13.42 17.17
CA ASP A 769 7.77 12.65 15.93
C ASP A 769 8.56 11.35 16.12
N TYR A 770 7.88 10.21 16.04
CA TYR A 770 8.53 8.91 16.06
C TYR A 770 7.92 7.97 15.02
N ARG A 771 8.67 6.90 14.74
CA ARG A 771 8.23 5.75 13.96
C ARG A 771 8.51 4.52 14.80
N SER A 772 7.59 3.56 14.81
CA SER A 772 7.81 2.27 15.44
C SER A 772 7.47 1.17 14.45
N PHE A 773 8.23 0.08 14.50
CA PHE A 773 7.93 -1.12 13.75
C PHE A 773 8.22 -2.34 14.60
N GLU A 774 7.25 -3.24 14.69
CA GLU A 774 7.41 -4.50 15.40
C GLU A 774 7.78 -5.60 14.40
N PHE A 775 8.99 -6.13 14.53
CA PHE A 775 9.45 -7.30 13.79
C PHE A 775 8.94 -8.55 14.51
N LYS A 776 7.69 -8.92 14.21
CA LYS A 776 7.11 -10.16 14.71
C LYS A 776 7.78 -11.35 14.04
N ALA A 777 8.34 -12.28 14.81
CA ALA A 777 9.00 -13.45 14.24
C ALA A 777 8.01 -14.43 13.56
N GLU A 778 6.75 -14.45 14.01
CA GLU A 778 5.73 -15.46 13.65
C GLU A 778 4.99 -15.16 12.33
N GLU A 779 4.93 -13.89 11.91
CA GLU A 779 4.18 -13.48 10.70
C GLU A 779 4.97 -13.70 9.40
N TYR A 780 6.23 -14.13 9.50
CA TYR A 780 7.20 -14.12 8.42
C TYR A 780 7.78 -15.52 8.22
N CYS A 781 7.78 -16.01 6.97
CA CYS A 781 8.41 -17.28 6.62
C CYS A 781 9.87 -17.27 7.08
N ALA A 782 10.38 -18.43 7.52
CA ALA A 782 11.69 -18.64 8.14
C ALA A 782 12.86 -18.24 7.20
N GLY A 783 13.10 -16.95 7.03
CA GLY A 783 14.07 -16.40 6.08
C GLY A 783 13.72 -15.01 5.57
N THR A 784 12.44 -14.63 5.60
CA THR A 784 12.03 -13.25 5.33
C THR A 784 12.54 -12.33 6.44
N THR A 785 13.19 -11.25 6.02
CA THR A 785 13.67 -10.20 6.92
C THR A 785 12.53 -9.19 6.99
N PRO A 786 11.70 -9.18 8.05
CA PRO A 786 10.68 -8.17 8.20
C PRO A 786 11.34 -6.80 8.09
N PHE A 787 10.72 -5.89 7.32
CA PHE A 787 11.28 -4.59 7.03
C PHE A 787 10.26 -3.48 7.19
N ALA A 788 10.76 -2.29 7.54
CA ALA A 788 10.01 -1.06 7.59
C ALA A 788 10.57 -0.09 6.56
N GLU A 789 9.69 0.60 5.83
CA GLU A 789 10.04 1.74 4.98
C GLU A 789 9.72 3.03 5.71
N TRP A 790 10.71 3.90 5.89
CA TRP A 790 10.58 5.16 6.60
C TRP A 790 11.11 6.32 5.76
N ASP A 791 10.23 7.28 5.45
CA ASP A 791 10.61 8.57 4.89
C ASP A 791 10.97 9.56 6.00
N ILE A 792 12.24 9.92 6.09
CA ILE A 792 12.74 10.93 7.03
C ILE A 792 12.80 12.29 6.33
N LYS A 793 11.76 13.10 6.56
CA LYS A 793 11.66 14.46 6.02
C LYS A 793 12.38 15.50 6.90
N LYS A 794 13.11 16.42 6.24
CA LYS A 794 13.62 17.72 6.75
C LYS A 794 13.94 17.89 8.25
N LYS A 795 14.94 17.17 8.76
CA LYS A 795 15.48 17.42 10.10
C LYS A 795 17.00 17.29 10.11
N LYS A 796 17.71 18.44 10.25
CA LYS A 796 19.19 18.50 10.32
C LYS A 796 19.77 17.76 11.54
N MET A 797 18.93 17.51 12.54
CA MET A 797 19.31 16.93 13.80
C MET A 797 19.13 15.40 13.77
N PRO A 798 19.95 14.64 14.51
CA PRO A 798 19.86 13.20 14.56
C PRO A 798 18.51 12.72 15.13
N TRP A 799 18.07 11.58 14.61
CA TRP A 799 17.05 10.72 15.21
C TRP A 799 17.72 9.73 16.14
N THR A 800 16.99 9.10 17.06
CA THR A 800 17.50 8.02 17.91
C THR A 800 16.71 6.75 17.62
N LEU A 801 17.43 5.69 17.26
CA LEU A 801 16.91 4.34 17.11
C LEU A 801 17.12 3.59 18.42
N ALA A 802 16.04 3.14 19.04
CA ALA A 802 16.05 2.19 20.14
C ALA A 802 15.48 0.85 19.67
N LEU A 803 16.11 -0.25 20.08
CA LEU A 803 15.67 -1.60 19.75
C LEU A 803 15.27 -2.32 21.01
N VAL A 804 14.06 -2.86 21.02
CA VAL A 804 13.43 -3.43 22.20
C VAL A 804 13.02 -4.85 21.93
N ARG A 805 13.27 -5.73 22.88
CA ARG A 805 12.88 -7.12 22.83
C ARG A 805 11.63 -7.35 23.69
N LYS A 806 10.60 -8.02 23.16
CA LYS A 806 9.32 -8.21 23.89
C LYS A 806 9.28 -9.39 24.87
N SER A 807 10.17 -10.37 24.79
CA SER A 807 10.11 -11.58 25.63
C SER A 807 11.50 -12.02 26.05
N LEU A 808 11.69 -12.47 27.29
CA LEU A 808 13.00 -12.61 27.95
C LEU A 808 13.64 -14.01 27.86
N MET A 809 12.99 -14.99 27.25
CA MET A 809 13.29 -16.40 27.55
C MET A 809 14.46 -17.04 26.77
N VAL A 810 15.04 -16.39 25.75
CA VAL A 810 16.00 -17.06 24.82
C VAL A 810 17.09 -16.13 24.32
N ASP A 811 18.38 -16.44 24.42
CA ASP A 811 19.41 -15.57 23.83
C ASP A 811 19.11 -15.31 22.34
N SER A 812 19.09 -14.03 21.93
CA SER A 812 18.79 -13.66 20.55
C SER A 812 19.90 -12.81 19.98
N HIS A 813 20.36 -13.17 18.79
CA HIS A 813 21.25 -12.32 18.01
C HIS A 813 20.48 -11.82 16.80
N CYS A 814 20.48 -10.51 16.60
CA CYS A 814 19.74 -9.85 15.55
C CYS A 814 20.71 -9.05 14.68
N LEU A 815 20.56 -9.19 13.37
CA LEU A 815 21.25 -8.38 12.39
C LEU A 815 20.25 -7.39 11.81
N PHE A 816 20.39 -6.13 12.16
CA PHE A 816 19.65 -5.05 11.55
C PHE A 816 20.40 -4.55 10.34
N ARG A 817 19.68 -4.41 9.23
CA ARG A 817 20.18 -3.82 8.01
C ARG A 817 19.41 -2.57 7.70
N ILE A 818 20.11 -1.47 7.50
CA ILE A 818 19.54 -0.18 7.12
C ILE A 818 20.05 0.14 5.72
N TRP A 819 19.15 0.09 4.73
CA TRP A 819 19.43 0.63 3.41
C TRP A 819 18.97 2.08 3.38
N SER A 820 19.82 2.97 2.87
CA SER A 820 19.58 4.40 2.86
C SER A 820 19.97 5.00 1.52
N GLN A 821 19.09 5.83 0.92
CA GLN A 821 19.41 6.53 -0.33
C GLN A 821 20.58 7.50 -0.18
N ASN A 822 20.74 8.08 1.00
CA ASN A 822 21.81 9.00 1.32
C ASN A 822 22.70 8.45 2.44
N GLN A 823 23.92 8.96 2.55
CA GLN A 823 24.81 8.59 3.62
C GLN A 823 24.24 9.00 4.99
N LEU A 824 24.38 8.10 5.96
CA LEU A 824 24.02 8.25 7.37
C LEU A 824 25.28 8.34 8.24
N GLU A 825 25.22 9.15 9.29
CA GLU A 825 26.16 9.13 10.40
C GLU A 825 25.50 8.41 11.59
N PHE A 826 26.24 7.53 12.24
CA PHE A 826 25.79 6.80 13.43
C PHE A 826 26.65 7.17 14.63
N SER A 827 26.01 7.35 15.78
CA SER A 827 26.70 7.48 17.07
C SER A 827 25.97 6.67 18.12
N LEU A 828 26.65 5.70 18.73
CA LEU A 828 26.13 4.97 19.88
C LEU A 828 26.01 5.96 21.04
N LEU A 829 24.84 6.00 21.67
CA LEU A 829 24.58 6.90 22.78
C LEU A 829 24.87 6.15 24.08
N GLU A 830 25.74 6.74 24.91
CA GLU A 830 26.02 6.21 26.25
C GLU A 830 24.75 6.34 27.10
N THR A 831 24.08 5.23 27.36
CA THR A 831 23.09 5.12 28.43
C THR A 831 23.84 4.71 29.70
N GLY A 832 23.49 5.28 30.85
CA GLY A 832 24.26 5.13 32.10
C GLY A 832 24.34 3.71 32.66
N THR A 833 23.74 2.73 31.99
CA THR A 833 23.53 1.35 32.40
C THR A 833 23.61 0.43 31.17
N ILE A 834 24.82 0.11 30.68
CA ILE A 834 24.96 -0.94 29.66
C ILE A 834 25.67 -2.14 30.28
N HIS A 835 24.89 -3.13 30.68
CA HIS A 835 25.37 -4.49 30.85
C HIS A 835 25.30 -5.20 29.48
N ASN A 836 26.46 -5.66 29.01
CA ASN A 836 26.70 -6.69 27.98
C ASN A 836 26.11 -6.57 26.55
N THR A 837 25.33 -5.57 26.18
CA THR A 837 24.88 -5.41 24.78
C THR A 837 25.95 -4.75 23.91
N THR A 838 26.55 -5.50 22.99
CA THR A 838 27.49 -4.96 21.99
C THR A 838 26.78 -4.60 20.69
N ALA A 839 26.95 -3.38 20.20
CA ALA A 839 26.52 -2.96 18.87
C ALA A 839 27.74 -2.76 17.96
N GLU A 840 27.83 -3.54 16.87
CA GLU A 840 28.83 -3.33 15.82
C GLU A 840 28.16 -2.69 14.61
N ILE A 841 28.76 -1.60 14.09
CA ILE A 841 28.28 -0.90 12.89
C ILE A 841 29.25 -1.17 11.75
N HIS A 842 28.76 -1.81 10.69
CA HIS A 842 29.50 -1.94 9.43
C HIS A 842 28.86 -1.07 8.36
N THR A 843 29.67 -0.24 7.69
CA THR A 843 29.23 0.59 6.57
C THR A 843 29.70 -0.03 5.26
N HIS A 844 28.77 -0.18 4.33
CA HIS A 844 29.06 -0.55 2.95
C HIS A 844 28.69 0.64 2.05
N GLU A 845 29.70 1.18 1.38
CA GLU A 845 29.49 2.21 0.36
C GLU A 845 28.77 1.60 -0.85
N PRO A 846 27.98 2.40 -1.59
CA PRO A 846 27.33 1.95 -2.82
C PRO A 846 28.37 1.38 -3.78
N HIS A 847 28.02 0.28 -4.46
CA HIS A 847 28.86 -0.24 -5.54
C HIS A 847 28.80 0.76 -6.71
N GLN A 848 29.86 1.55 -6.89
CA GLN A 848 30.00 2.50 -8.01
C GLN A 848 30.25 1.81 -9.34
#